data_AF-A0A0Q4XEQ9-F1
#
_entry.id   AF-A0A0Q4XEQ9-F1
#
_cell.length_a   1.000
_cell.length_b   1.000
_cell.length_c   1.000
_cell.angle_alpha   90.00
_cell.angle_beta   90.00
_cell.angle_gamma   90.00
#
_symmetry.space_group_name_H-M   'P 1'
#
loop_
_entity.id
_entity.type
_entity.pdbx_description
1 polymer ?
#
loop_
_entity_poly.entity_id
_entity_poly.type
_entity_poly.pdbx_seq_one_letter_code
_entity_poly.pdbx_strand_id
1 'polypeptide(L)'
;MALFKIGKRLQSQTSAPQPLSEIPTPQAPSETSDLQPPSETFDPQPPSEISDPQPPSETSDPPPQIEGFIDILDDERIVGWAWDPAMPERRVVIEVACGERRARVVADRDRADLRVAGKGDGCHGFEVCFDLRGIGPVEVRDAATGAMLPGSPLCFDPLHLLGLPGNRRARALLRAEAEHARLALGEPDEGAEPARPGYATRARLETLLATDASEYEPVHLVTRYLAYRAELAHRPVPPGDPAGSLAALQRYLAAEGHRPGGLPLSPPQIAFLNAPMPRFGLAPEVSVAAYNAIVDARPEASDFADPAALREALFWWCTEGAPALAPDGSLITEAQVRLLTRGATPNASYPLNDFLRTYLSRDPALAPVTGGGMLERALALCILILHCARAPALARFLPAAATAEILAPAGTDAGSRFEALLALALEGGPEPAQALSRQLTESLAAQGLALASPRPPAGHPGTAPALARDPRISSGLEPGIAVIGPVRAASGIGQATRQSLAALRAAGRHPAILDYRGDFPSPLGGPDIATPELRRPRTINLVHLNADTLPLALAEIDARVFARSYNIGYVFWELDQVPRAHRLGLDLLDEVWVASAYNRAIYEGACDVPVHDVGLAVEPLPETIPGSRAAYGLPETGFVYLATFDAFSFIERKNPLGLVRAFLAAFPKGSPEPVHLVLKTQNRTSVDDPHQVGLWRTIDALIARDPRIRIIDRTLPYIDLLGLKQSCDAYVSLHRSEGLGIGMIEAMQLKRPVIATAYSGNLAFCTPETAFLVDYTLVPVRPEAYIAVEPGSRWAEPSLPSAAAAMRAVYENPAEAQARAEAAAQQVARAFSPAAIGRRYAARLDAIEAQLGA
;
A
#
# COMPACT_ATOMS: atom_id res chain seq x y z
N MET A 1 -4.13 14.19 -18.38
CA MET A 1 -2.93 14.98 -18.75
C MET A 1 -1.63 14.55 -18.07
N ALA A 2 -1.58 14.17 -16.78
CA ALA A 2 -0.32 13.78 -16.11
C ALA A 2 0.43 12.60 -16.80
N LEU A 3 -0.30 11.58 -17.25
CA LEU A 3 0.23 10.38 -17.93
C LEU A 3 1.08 10.66 -19.20
N PHE A 4 1.03 11.87 -19.77
CA PHE A 4 1.75 12.18 -21.01
C PHE A 4 3.26 12.47 -20.83
N LYS A 5 3.74 12.58 -19.58
CA LYS A 5 5.13 13.05 -19.28
C LYS A 5 6.12 11.94 -18.88
N ILE A 6 5.68 10.70 -18.68
CA ILE A 6 6.57 9.57 -18.32
C ILE A 6 7.24 8.96 -19.57
N GLY A 7 6.50 8.78 -20.67
CA GLY A 7 6.94 8.08 -21.88
C GLY A 7 8.04 8.74 -22.73
N LYS A 8 8.80 9.71 -22.20
CA LYS A 8 9.92 10.37 -22.91
C LYS A 8 11.27 10.36 -22.17
N ARG A 9 11.39 9.71 -21.01
CA ARG A 9 12.69 9.56 -20.30
C ARG A 9 13.45 8.25 -20.59
N LEU A 10 12.84 7.30 -21.32
CA LEU A 10 13.41 5.98 -21.62
C LEU A 10 14.00 5.85 -23.05
N GLN A 11 14.40 6.96 -23.69
CA GLN A 11 14.95 6.94 -25.07
C GLN A 11 16.24 7.77 -25.25
N SER A 12 17.02 8.04 -24.20
CA SER A 12 18.20 8.91 -24.31
C SER A 12 19.38 8.58 -23.38
N GLN A 13 19.73 7.30 -23.21
CA GLN A 13 21.07 6.90 -22.72
C GLN A 13 21.59 5.66 -23.47
N THR A 14 22.22 5.90 -24.62
CA THR A 14 23.09 4.92 -25.30
C THR A 14 24.47 5.52 -25.47
N SER A 15 25.42 5.10 -24.64
CA SER A 15 26.85 5.47 -24.72
C SER A 15 27.71 4.28 -24.28
N ALA A 16 28.81 4.04 -25.00
CA ALA A 16 29.70 2.90 -24.78
C ALA A 16 30.68 3.11 -23.60
N PRO A 17 31.24 2.04 -23.01
CA PRO A 17 32.04 2.12 -21.79
C PRO A 17 33.50 2.55 -22.01
N GLN A 18 34.14 3.03 -20.94
CA GLN A 18 35.59 3.16 -20.80
C GLN A 18 36.06 2.67 -19.41
N PRO A 19 37.36 2.33 -19.23
CA PRO A 19 37.75 1.23 -18.34
C PRO A 19 38.18 1.64 -16.91
N LEU A 20 38.41 0.59 -16.12
CA LEU A 20 38.87 0.58 -14.72
C LEU A 20 40.21 1.32 -14.49
N SER A 21 40.41 1.80 -13.26
CA SER A 21 41.70 2.19 -12.69
C SER A 21 41.85 1.67 -11.25
N GLU A 22 43.08 1.65 -10.75
CA GLU A 22 43.58 0.62 -9.81
C GLU A 22 43.43 0.93 -8.30
N ILE A 23 43.68 -0.10 -7.49
CA ILE A 23 43.67 -0.11 -6.02
C ILE A 23 45.08 0.19 -5.46
N PRO A 24 45.21 0.96 -4.36
CA PRO A 24 46.40 0.93 -3.49
C PRO A 24 46.11 0.31 -2.11
N THR A 25 46.99 -0.61 -1.68
CA THR A 25 46.90 -1.36 -0.41
C THR A 25 47.55 -0.62 0.78
N PRO A 26 47.02 -0.70 2.02
CA PRO A 26 47.72 -0.31 3.25
C PRO A 26 48.50 -1.47 3.90
N GLN A 27 49.45 -1.15 4.78
CA GLN A 27 50.41 -2.09 5.41
C GLN A 27 50.02 -2.50 6.84
N ALA A 28 50.60 -3.60 7.34
CA ALA A 28 50.56 -3.98 8.76
C ALA A 28 51.59 -3.18 9.61
N PRO A 29 51.49 -3.20 10.96
CA PRO A 29 52.47 -4.03 11.69
C PRO A 29 52.00 -4.67 13.04
N SER A 30 52.93 -5.47 13.57
CA SER A 30 53.05 -6.31 14.77
C SER A 30 52.57 -5.83 16.16
N GLU A 31 51.89 -6.74 16.87
CA GLU A 31 52.22 -7.40 18.18
C GLU A 31 52.63 -6.63 19.48
N THR A 32 52.19 -7.24 20.61
CA THR A 32 52.72 -7.17 22.01
C THR A 32 52.72 -5.81 22.75
N SER A 33 52.76 -5.72 24.09
CA SER A 33 52.35 -6.54 25.27
C SER A 33 52.93 -5.81 26.50
N ASP A 34 52.22 -5.73 27.65
CA ASP A 34 52.77 -6.16 28.97
C ASP A 34 51.97 -5.76 30.25
N LEU A 35 51.86 -6.78 31.13
CA LEU A 35 52.05 -6.81 32.60
C LEU A 35 51.15 -6.06 33.62
N GLN A 36 50.44 -6.90 34.41
CA GLN A 36 50.46 -7.00 35.90
C GLN A 36 49.32 -6.43 36.82
N PRO A 37 49.14 -7.00 38.05
CA PRO A 37 47.91 -6.96 38.86
C PRO A 37 48.09 -6.29 40.25
N PRO A 38 47.17 -6.48 41.24
CA PRO A 38 47.29 -7.56 42.27
C PRO A 38 45.89 -8.17 42.64
N SER A 39 45.52 -8.79 43.79
CA SER A 39 46.10 -9.03 45.14
C SER A 39 45.30 -10.10 45.94
N GLU A 40 45.95 -10.85 46.86
CA GLU A 40 45.53 -11.17 48.27
C GLU A 40 44.19 -11.92 48.61
N THR A 41 43.98 -12.60 49.75
CA THR A 41 44.71 -13.55 50.65
C THR A 41 43.67 -14.21 51.64
N PHE A 42 44.05 -15.02 52.65
CA PHE A 42 43.15 -15.99 53.33
C PHE A 42 43.26 -16.09 54.89
N ASP A 43 42.20 -16.60 55.54
CA ASP A 43 42.12 -17.24 56.89
C ASP A 43 42.27 -16.35 58.18
N PRO A 44 41.94 -16.80 59.44
CA PRO A 44 41.54 -18.16 59.92
C PRO A 44 40.36 -18.28 60.97
N GLN A 45 40.16 -19.53 61.46
CA GLN A 45 39.24 -20.09 62.51
C GLN A 45 39.59 -19.71 64.00
N PRO A 46 39.04 -20.27 65.14
CA PRO A 46 38.30 -21.55 65.45
C PRO A 46 37.20 -21.43 66.58
N PRO A 47 36.88 -22.39 67.52
CA PRO A 47 37.09 -23.87 67.65
C PRO A 47 35.89 -24.76 68.17
N SER A 48 36.02 -26.10 68.03
CA SER A 48 35.55 -27.19 68.96
C SER A 48 34.02 -27.48 69.13
N GLU A 49 33.50 -28.67 69.53
CA GLU A 49 34.05 -29.86 70.22
C GLU A 49 33.53 -31.26 69.71
N ILE A 50 34.42 -32.27 69.82
CA ILE A 50 34.23 -33.72 70.18
C ILE A 50 33.26 -34.64 69.38
N SER A 51 33.83 -35.70 68.76
CA SER A 51 33.31 -37.08 68.72
C SER A 51 34.39 -38.06 68.22
N ASP A 52 34.41 -39.30 68.73
CA ASP A 52 35.29 -40.40 68.28
C ASP A 52 34.84 -41.75 68.93
N PRO A 53 35.14 -42.95 68.40
CA PRO A 53 35.69 -43.29 67.07
C PRO A 53 34.83 -44.32 66.28
N GLN A 54 35.11 -44.48 64.99
CA GLN A 54 34.69 -45.64 64.18
C GLN A 54 35.89 -46.33 63.48
N PRO A 55 35.81 -47.64 63.20
CA PRO A 55 36.82 -48.39 62.44
C PRO A 55 36.85 -47.97 60.94
N PRO A 56 37.95 -48.25 60.21
CA PRO A 56 38.25 -47.55 58.96
C PRO A 56 37.36 -47.95 57.78
N SER A 57 36.95 -46.94 57.01
CA SER A 57 36.38 -47.07 55.67
C SER A 57 37.45 -46.77 54.61
N GLU A 58 37.42 -47.50 53.49
CA GLU A 58 38.38 -47.38 52.39
C GLU A 58 38.24 -46.04 51.64
N THR A 59 39.35 -45.53 51.08
CA THR A 59 39.40 -44.28 50.34
C THR A 59 38.81 -44.42 48.94
N SER A 60 37.66 -43.80 48.68
CA SER A 60 37.14 -43.60 47.32
C SER A 60 37.70 -42.31 46.71
N ASP A 61 38.54 -42.42 45.68
CA ASP A 61 38.90 -41.27 44.85
C ASP A 61 37.66 -40.70 44.13
N PRO A 62 37.58 -39.37 43.92
CA PRO A 62 36.54 -38.79 43.08
C PRO A 62 36.70 -39.22 41.62
N PRO A 63 35.62 -39.35 40.84
CA PRO A 63 35.71 -39.69 39.43
C PRO A 63 36.48 -38.59 38.65
N PRO A 64 37.32 -38.95 37.67
CA PRO A 64 38.12 -37.98 36.92
C PRO A 64 37.21 -37.04 36.14
N GLN A 65 37.31 -35.74 36.42
CA GLN A 65 36.49 -34.71 35.80
C GLN A 65 37.04 -34.35 34.41
N ILE A 66 36.64 -35.14 33.42
CA ILE A 66 37.01 -34.95 32.02
C ILE A 66 36.38 -33.65 31.48
N GLU A 67 37.20 -32.81 30.86
CA GLU A 67 36.74 -31.62 30.13
C GLU A 67 36.36 -31.99 28.71
N GLY A 68 35.41 -31.27 28.12
CA GLY A 68 35.07 -31.42 26.71
C GLY A 68 33.91 -30.54 26.28
N PHE A 69 33.68 -30.56 24.96
CA PHE A 69 32.58 -29.86 24.31
C PHE A 69 32.14 -30.63 23.07
N ILE A 70 30.91 -30.38 22.62
CA ILE A 70 30.34 -30.97 21.39
C ILE A 70 30.04 -29.81 20.45
N ASP A 71 30.91 -29.63 19.45
CA ASP A 71 30.87 -28.51 18.51
C ASP A 71 29.77 -28.70 17.43
N ILE A 72 29.49 -29.94 17.01
CA ILE A 72 28.49 -30.26 15.97
C ILE A 72 27.69 -31.52 16.35
N LEU A 73 26.37 -31.45 16.19
CA LEU A 73 25.44 -32.57 16.31
C LEU A 73 24.52 -32.57 15.07
N ASP A 74 24.63 -33.58 14.23
CA ASP A 74 23.98 -33.66 12.91
C ASP A 74 23.55 -35.12 12.60
N ASP A 75 22.67 -35.34 11.63
CA ASP A 75 21.88 -36.58 11.49
C ASP A 75 22.70 -37.88 11.44
N GLU A 76 23.93 -37.78 10.93
CA GLU A 76 24.85 -38.90 10.75
C GLU A 76 26.22 -38.68 11.45
N ARG A 77 26.38 -37.63 12.28
CA ARG A 77 27.65 -37.39 12.99
C ARG A 77 27.60 -36.53 14.26
N ILE A 78 28.58 -36.76 15.13
CA ILE A 78 28.92 -35.92 16.29
C ILE A 78 30.37 -35.47 16.17
N VAL A 79 30.64 -34.17 16.27
CA VAL A 79 31.99 -33.60 16.35
C VAL A 79 32.17 -32.90 17.69
N GLY A 80 33.32 -33.09 18.32
CA GLY A 80 33.61 -32.51 19.64
C GLY A 80 35.09 -32.51 19.98
N TRP A 81 35.38 -32.31 21.26
CA TRP A 81 36.67 -32.59 21.87
C TRP A 81 36.52 -33.09 23.31
N ALA A 82 37.51 -33.84 23.78
CA ALA A 82 37.53 -34.39 25.13
C ALA A 82 38.97 -34.52 25.65
N TRP A 83 39.23 -34.00 26.85
CA TRP A 83 40.56 -33.94 27.46
C TRP A 83 40.50 -34.31 28.95
N ASP A 84 41.48 -35.09 29.39
CA ASP A 84 41.63 -35.47 30.79
C ASP A 84 42.67 -34.56 31.47
N PRO A 85 42.28 -33.58 32.31
CA PRO A 85 43.22 -32.69 32.98
C PRO A 85 44.15 -33.43 33.97
N ALA A 86 43.74 -34.60 34.47
CA ALA A 86 44.57 -35.41 35.37
C ALA A 86 45.57 -36.30 34.60
N MET A 87 45.33 -36.54 33.31
CA MET A 87 46.23 -37.29 32.43
C MET A 87 46.36 -36.60 31.05
N PRO A 88 47.07 -35.47 30.90
CA PRO A 88 47.04 -34.65 29.69
C PRO A 88 47.42 -35.36 28.37
N GLU A 89 48.27 -36.40 28.44
CA GLU A 89 48.66 -37.22 27.28
C GLU A 89 47.58 -38.24 26.85
N ARG A 90 46.63 -38.55 27.75
CA ARG A 90 45.60 -39.56 27.55
C ARG A 90 44.65 -39.12 26.44
N ARG A 91 44.53 -39.95 25.41
CA ARG A 91 43.46 -39.81 24.41
C ARG A 91 42.20 -40.45 24.96
N VAL A 92 41.17 -39.63 25.19
CA VAL A 92 39.88 -40.08 25.73
C VAL A 92 39.19 -40.95 24.68
N VAL A 93 38.69 -42.13 25.05
CA VAL A 93 37.90 -42.96 24.14
C VAL A 93 36.44 -42.60 24.33
N ILE A 94 35.86 -41.86 23.39
CA ILE A 94 34.48 -41.40 23.47
C ILE A 94 33.54 -42.50 23.01
N GLU A 95 32.65 -42.96 23.90
CA GLU A 95 31.46 -43.73 23.56
C GLU A 95 30.28 -42.78 23.32
N VAL A 96 29.66 -42.95 22.16
CA VAL A 96 28.37 -42.37 21.80
C VAL A 96 27.29 -43.45 21.93
N ALA A 97 26.21 -43.12 22.61
CA ALA A 97 25.15 -44.04 22.99
C ALA A 97 23.77 -43.40 22.80
N CYS A 98 22.88 -44.08 22.06
CA CYS A 98 21.54 -43.58 21.77
C CYS A 98 20.57 -44.76 21.62
N GLY A 99 19.68 -44.96 22.60
CA GLY A 99 18.87 -46.18 22.72
C GLY A 99 19.75 -47.43 22.84
N GLU A 100 19.56 -48.41 21.97
CA GLU A 100 20.45 -49.59 21.86
C GLU A 100 21.71 -49.34 21.01
N ARG A 101 21.75 -48.28 20.18
CA ARG A 101 22.90 -47.99 19.30
C ARG A 101 24.10 -47.52 20.13
N ARG A 102 25.29 -48.02 19.81
CA ARG A 102 26.58 -47.67 20.43
C ARG A 102 27.67 -47.51 19.37
N ALA A 103 28.53 -46.51 19.50
CA ALA A 103 29.76 -46.35 18.73
C ALA A 103 30.88 -45.81 19.61
N ARG A 104 32.14 -46.02 19.22
CA ARG A 104 33.32 -45.54 19.95
C ARG A 104 34.36 -44.96 19.00
N VAL A 105 35.00 -43.86 19.40
CA VAL A 105 36.20 -43.28 18.75
C VAL A 105 37.26 -42.95 19.79
N VAL A 106 38.48 -42.74 19.33
CA VAL A 106 39.52 -42.05 20.11
C VAL A 106 39.39 -40.54 19.83
N ALA A 107 39.53 -39.71 20.85
CA ALA A 107 39.71 -38.27 20.71
C ALA A 107 41.20 -37.99 20.46
N ASP A 108 41.63 -38.11 19.21
CA ASP A 108 43.02 -37.99 18.75
C ASP A 108 43.24 -36.97 17.62
N ARG A 109 42.20 -36.28 17.14
CA ARG A 109 42.28 -35.37 15.98
C ARG A 109 42.86 -34.02 16.39
N ASP A 110 43.81 -33.51 15.60
CA ASP A 110 44.49 -32.24 15.89
C ASP A 110 43.54 -31.04 15.83
N ARG A 111 43.67 -30.15 16.82
CA ARG A 111 42.91 -28.92 16.99
C ARG A 111 43.82 -27.82 17.54
N ALA A 112 44.14 -26.86 16.68
CA ALA A 112 44.99 -25.73 17.01
C ALA A 112 44.40 -24.84 18.12
N ASP A 113 43.07 -24.73 18.21
CA ASP A 113 42.38 -24.01 19.28
C ASP A 113 42.60 -24.66 20.66
N LEU A 114 42.60 -25.99 20.74
CA LEU A 114 42.89 -26.73 21.97
C LEU A 114 44.36 -26.60 22.39
N ARG A 115 45.29 -26.63 21.43
CA ARG A 115 46.72 -26.40 21.68
C ARG A 115 46.96 -24.98 22.24
N VAL A 116 46.29 -23.97 21.69
CA VAL A 116 46.34 -22.58 22.20
C VAL A 116 45.68 -22.44 23.57
N ALA A 117 44.63 -23.22 23.86
CA ALA A 117 43.98 -23.30 25.17
C ALA A 117 44.74 -24.15 26.21
N GLY A 118 45.97 -24.60 25.91
CA GLY A 118 46.81 -25.39 26.82
C GLY A 118 46.33 -26.82 27.08
N LYS A 119 45.45 -27.36 26.22
CA LYS A 119 44.89 -28.71 26.34
C LYS A 119 45.81 -29.72 25.65
N GLY A 120 46.80 -30.20 26.41
CA GLY A 120 47.79 -31.18 25.93
C GLY A 120 48.56 -30.70 24.70
N ASP A 121 48.72 -31.58 23.71
CA ASP A 121 49.32 -31.24 22.41
C ASP A 121 48.31 -30.73 21.36
N GLY A 122 47.02 -30.61 21.74
CA GLY A 122 45.91 -30.24 20.86
C GLY A 122 45.25 -31.40 20.13
N CYS A 123 45.81 -32.61 20.15
CA CYS A 123 45.26 -33.79 19.49
C CYS A 123 44.17 -34.48 20.34
N HIS A 124 43.10 -33.74 20.64
CA HIS A 124 42.00 -34.13 21.53
C HIS A 124 40.60 -33.92 20.91
N GLY A 125 40.53 -33.62 19.61
CA GLY A 125 39.27 -33.56 18.87
C GLY A 125 38.75 -34.96 18.49
N PHE A 126 37.44 -35.08 18.29
CA PHE A 126 36.80 -36.30 17.79
C PHE A 126 35.70 -36.01 16.75
N GLU A 127 35.44 -36.97 15.87
CA GLU A 127 34.28 -37.00 14.97
C GLU A 127 33.80 -38.45 14.86
N VAL A 128 32.55 -38.72 15.26
CA VAL A 128 31.91 -40.03 15.16
C VAL A 128 30.87 -39.96 14.04
N CYS A 129 30.99 -40.82 13.02
CA CYS A 129 29.86 -41.07 12.13
C CYS A 129 28.86 -41.99 12.84
N PHE A 130 27.67 -41.49 13.13
CA PHE A 130 26.66 -42.17 13.92
C PHE A 130 25.26 -41.66 13.55
N ASP A 131 24.38 -42.55 13.11
CA ASP A 131 22.99 -42.21 12.82
C ASP A 131 22.27 -41.84 14.12
N LEU A 132 21.79 -40.60 14.21
CA LEU A 132 21.06 -40.07 15.36
C LEU A 132 19.54 -40.04 15.17
N ARG A 133 19.05 -40.37 13.97
CA ARG A 133 17.64 -40.20 13.59
C ARG A 133 16.73 -41.07 14.45
N GLY A 134 15.66 -40.47 14.96
CA GLY A 134 14.49 -41.16 15.51
C GLY A 134 14.65 -41.84 16.88
N ILE A 135 15.70 -41.55 17.67
CA ILE A 135 15.91 -42.16 19.00
C ILE A 135 16.18 -41.08 20.05
N GLY A 136 15.94 -41.40 21.33
CA GLY A 136 16.03 -40.50 22.49
C GLY A 136 17.45 -40.08 22.91
N PRO A 137 17.71 -39.84 24.21
CA PRO A 137 18.90 -39.13 24.67
C PRO A 137 20.22 -39.74 24.17
N VAL A 138 21.08 -38.85 23.68
CA VAL A 138 22.42 -39.11 23.16
C VAL A 138 23.42 -38.90 24.29
N GLU A 139 23.79 -40.01 24.91
CA GLU A 139 24.82 -40.07 25.94
C GLU A 139 26.20 -40.11 25.26
N VAL A 140 27.08 -39.19 25.66
CA VAL A 140 28.47 -39.08 25.21
C VAL A 140 29.33 -39.15 26.47
N ARG A 141 30.16 -40.18 26.58
CA ARG A 141 30.95 -40.48 27.78
C ARG A 141 32.34 -40.99 27.42
N ASP A 142 33.26 -40.92 28.37
CA ASP A 142 34.49 -41.71 28.31
C ASP A 142 34.17 -43.20 28.52
N ALA A 143 34.54 -44.02 27.54
CA ALA A 143 34.32 -45.47 27.52
C ALA A 143 35.12 -46.23 28.59
N ALA A 144 36.15 -45.62 29.20
CA ALA A 144 36.97 -46.26 30.22
C ALA A 144 36.49 -45.97 31.66
N THR A 145 35.99 -44.77 31.95
CA THR A 145 35.53 -44.36 33.30
C THR A 145 34.01 -44.29 33.43
N GLY A 146 33.28 -44.24 32.32
CA GLY A 146 31.84 -43.98 32.29
C GLY A 146 31.44 -42.51 32.53
N ALA A 147 32.40 -41.62 32.80
CA ALA A 147 32.14 -40.20 33.05
C ALA A 147 31.52 -39.53 31.81
N MET A 148 30.40 -38.83 32.01
CA MET A 148 29.70 -38.13 30.92
C MET A 148 30.43 -36.84 30.55
N LEU A 149 30.48 -36.55 29.25
CA LEU A 149 31.08 -35.33 28.72
C LEU A 149 30.17 -34.12 29.05
N PRO A 150 30.73 -32.95 29.44
CA PRO A 150 29.94 -31.76 29.73
C PRO A 150 28.96 -31.41 28.60
N GLY A 151 27.67 -31.28 28.95
CA GLY A 151 26.58 -31.04 28.00
C GLY A 151 25.81 -32.29 27.54
N SER A 152 26.21 -33.49 27.98
CA SER A 152 25.48 -34.74 27.74
C SER A 152 24.66 -35.17 28.97
N PRO A 153 23.49 -35.84 28.85
CA PRO A 153 22.85 -36.33 27.63
C PRO A 153 22.24 -35.21 26.77
N LEU A 154 22.47 -35.27 25.46
CA LEU A 154 21.86 -34.38 24.48
C LEU A 154 20.55 -34.97 23.96
N CYS A 155 19.49 -34.16 23.86
CA CYS A 155 18.33 -34.56 23.06
C CYS A 155 18.55 -34.16 21.59
N PHE A 156 18.33 -35.08 20.65
CA PHE A 156 18.45 -34.81 19.21
C PHE A 156 17.18 -34.12 18.68
N ASP A 157 16.92 -32.92 19.22
CA ASP A 157 15.74 -32.08 18.96
C ASP A 157 16.19 -30.61 18.82
N PRO A 158 15.80 -29.88 17.75
CA PRO A 158 16.16 -28.47 17.58
C PRO A 158 15.70 -27.58 18.75
N LEU A 159 14.65 -27.93 19.51
CA LEU A 159 14.22 -27.21 20.71
C LEU A 159 15.28 -27.26 21.81
N HIS A 160 15.80 -28.45 22.09
CA HIS A 160 16.85 -28.65 23.08
C HIS A 160 18.14 -27.94 22.66
N LEU A 161 18.53 -28.10 21.39
CA LEU A 161 19.74 -27.47 20.85
C LEU A 161 19.64 -25.93 20.83
N LEU A 162 18.48 -25.36 20.44
CA LEU A 162 18.26 -23.91 20.50
C LEU A 162 18.28 -23.37 21.93
N GLY A 163 17.90 -24.18 22.93
CA GLY A 163 17.98 -23.82 24.35
C GLY A 163 19.41 -23.66 24.89
N LEU A 164 20.40 -24.33 24.29
CA LEU A 164 21.79 -24.32 24.79
C LEU A 164 22.41 -22.91 24.80
N PRO A 165 23.21 -22.52 25.83
CA PRO A 165 23.74 -21.16 25.96
C PRO A 165 24.46 -20.63 24.72
N GLY A 166 25.25 -21.47 24.04
CA GLY A 166 26.03 -21.09 22.85
C GLY A 166 25.20 -20.56 21.69
N ASN A 167 23.96 -21.02 21.52
CA ASN A 167 23.08 -20.66 20.39
C ASN A 167 22.40 -19.27 20.53
N ARG A 168 23.03 -18.35 21.27
CA ARG A 168 22.54 -16.97 21.49
C ARG A 168 22.39 -16.17 20.18
N ARG A 169 23.29 -16.37 19.20
CA ARG A 169 23.20 -15.73 17.87
C ARG A 169 21.97 -16.22 17.08
N ALA A 170 21.71 -17.53 17.11
CA ALA A 170 20.53 -18.12 16.48
C ALA A 170 19.22 -17.60 17.08
N ARG A 171 19.11 -17.55 18.41
CA ARG A 171 17.95 -16.97 19.11
C ARG A 171 17.73 -15.49 18.76
N ALA A 172 18.81 -14.71 18.65
CA ALA A 172 18.72 -13.30 18.26
C ALA A 172 18.25 -13.10 16.81
N LEU A 173 18.70 -13.94 15.87
CA LEU A 173 18.25 -13.91 14.47
C LEU A 173 16.77 -14.30 14.35
N LEU A 174 16.35 -15.39 15.02
CA LEU A 174 14.94 -15.82 14.99
C LEU A 174 14.01 -14.77 15.60
N ARG A 175 14.43 -14.08 16.66
CA ARG A 175 13.70 -12.94 17.24
C ARG A 175 13.55 -11.79 16.24
N ALA A 176 14.62 -11.42 15.54
CA ALA A 176 14.59 -10.33 14.56
C ALA A 176 13.61 -10.64 13.41
N GLU A 177 13.64 -11.86 12.87
CA GLU A 177 12.71 -12.26 11.81
C GLU A 177 11.27 -12.45 12.30
N ALA A 178 11.05 -12.76 13.58
CA ALA A 178 9.72 -12.80 14.18
C ALA A 178 9.10 -11.39 14.32
N GLU A 179 9.87 -10.41 14.80
CA GLU A 179 9.41 -9.01 14.84
C GLU A 179 9.19 -8.44 13.43
N HIS A 180 10.07 -8.79 12.47
CA HIS A 180 9.86 -8.45 11.06
C HIS A 180 8.57 -9.03 10.48
N ALA A 181 8.22 -10.29 10.79
CA ALA A 181 6.97 -10.90 10.37
C ALA A 181 5.76 -10.23 11.04
N ARG A 182 5.85 -9.92 12.35
CA ARG A 182 4.80 -9.22 13.11
C ARG A 182 4.50 -7.84 12.51
N LEU A 183 5.53 -7.07 12.14
CA LEU A 183 5.40 -5.77 11.48
C LEU A 183 4.77 -5.86 10.08
N ALA A 184 4.94 -6.98 9.37
CA ALA A 184 4.33 -7.21 8.06
C ALA A 184 2.86 -7.68 8.15
N LEU A 185 2.51 -8.44 9.20
CA LEU A 185 1.15 -8.96 9.44
C LEU A 185 0.23 -7.91 10.07
N GLY A 186 0.77 -7.04 10.93
CA GLY A 186 0.01 -6.04 11.69
C GLY A 186 -0.54 -6.56 13.02
N GLU A 187 -1.50 -5.84 13.58
CA GLU A 187 -2.15 -6.21 14.85
C GLU A 187 -3.14 -7.39 14.69
N PRO A 188 -3.40 -8.19 15.74
CA PRO A 188 -4.24 -9.39 15.68
C PRO A 188 -5.70 -9.14 15.24
N ASP A 189 -6.30 -10.17 14.65
CA ASP A 189 -7.73 -10.18 14.30
C ASP A 189 -8.59 -10.50 15.53
N GLU A 190 -8.98 -9.46 16.28
CA GLU A 190 -9.92 -9.56 17.40
C GLU A 190 -11.36 -9.83 16.92
N GLY A 191 -11.60 -11.07 16.47
CA GLY A 191 -12.93 -11.59 16.21
C GLY A 191 -13.56 -11.12 14.90
N ALA A 192 -13.22 -11.80 13.81
CA ALA A 192 -13.95 -11.70 12.55
C ALA A 192 -15.40 -12.23 12.69
N GLU A 193 -16.33 -11.37 13.15
CA GLU A 193 -17.77 -11.59 12.95
C GLU A 193 -18.02 -11.94 11.47
N PRO A 194 -18.88 -12.92 11.15
CA PRO A 194 -19.22 -13.25 9.78
C PRO A 194 -19.81 -12.02 9.06
N ALA A 195 -19.61 -11.95 7.74
CA ALA A 195 -20.18 -10.88 6.93
C ALA A 195 -21.71 -10.89 7.06
N ARG A 196 -22.28 -9.79 7.57
CA ARG A 196 -23.71 -9.66 7.80
C ARG A 196 -24.44 -9.66 6.44
N PRO A 197 -25.59 -10.35 6.30
CA PRO A 197 -26.38 -10.29 5.07
C PRO A 197 -26.81 -8.84 4.82
N GLY A 198 -26.71 -8.38 3.57
CA GLY A 198 -27.02 -7.00 3.16
C GLY A 198 -25.82 -6.23 2.58
N TYR A 199 -24.58 -6.54 2.96
CA TYR A 199 -23.39 -5.91 2.37
C TYR A 199 -22.99 -6.60 1.06
N ALA A 200 -22.85 -5.83 -0.03
CA ALA A 200 -22.37 -6.31 -1.34
C ALA A 200 -20.85 -6.62 -1.38
N THR A 201 -20.29 -7.02 -0.25
CA THR A 201 -18.86 -7.20 0.04
C THR A 201 -18.07 -7.92 -1.04
N ARG A 202 -18.60 -9.06 -1.50
CA ARG A 202 -17.91 -9.95 -2.44
C ARG A 202 -18.06 -9.48 -3.89
N ALA A 203 -19.19 -8.83 -4.20
CA ALA A 203 -19.56 -8.44 -5.55
C ALA A 203 -18.61 -7.40 -6.15
N ARG A 204 -18.05 -6.47 -5.37
CA ARG A 204 -17.26 -5.34 -5.93
C ARG A 204 -15.96 -5.78 -6.62
N LEU A 205 -15.22 -6.73 -6.04
CA LEU A 205 -14.04 -7.31 -6.69
C LEU A 205 -14.43 -8.19 -7.89
N GLU A 206 -15.52 -8.94 -7.75
CA GLU A 206 -16.08 -9.77 -8.83
C GLU A 206 -16.57 -8.88 -10.00
N THR A 207 -17.08 -7.67 -9.75
CA THR A 207 -17.46 -6.65 -10.75
C THR A 207 -16.27 -5.96 -11.40
N LEU A 208 -15.19 -5.68 -10.66
CA LEU A 208 -13.93 -5.17 -11.22
C LEU A 208 -13.29 -6.17 -12.19
N LEU A 209 -13.29 -7.45 -11.81
CA LEU A 209 -12.67 -8.56 -12.53
C LEU A 209 -13.62 -9.28 -13.49
N ALA A 210 -14.89 -8.88 -13.54
CA ALA A 210 -15.86 -9.38 -14.51
C ALA A 210 -15.35 -9.12 -15.93
N THR A 211 -15.72 -10.01 -16.83
CA THR A 211 -15.39 -9.96 -18.26
C THR A 211 -16.70 -10.03 -19.02
N ASP A 212 -16.99 -9.06 -19.87
CA ASP A 212 -18.25 -9.04 -20.62
C ASP A 212 -18.32 -10.31 -21.49
N ALA A 213 -19.41 -11.07 -21.37
CA ALA A 213 -19.55 -12.41 -21.95
C ALA A 213 -19.84 -12.37 -23.46
N SER A 214 -18.88 -11.86 -24.23
CA SER A 214 -18.89 -11.86 -25.69
C SER A 214 -18.48 -13.22 -26.25
N GLU A 215 -19.30 -13.79 -27.13
CA GLU A 215 -18.98 -15.00 -27.92
C GLU A 215 -17.69 -14.83 -28.76
N TYR A 216 -17.25 -13.58 -28.96
CA TYR A 216 -16.10 -13.21 -29.79
C TYR A 216 -14.78 -13.00 -29.00
N GLU A 217 -14.77 -13.11 -27.67
CA GLU A 217 -13.54 -13.07 -26.86
C GLU A 217 -13.38 -14.34 -25.98
N PRO A 218 -13.10 -15.51 -26.58
CA PRO A 218 -13.13 -16.81 -25.89
C PRO A 218 -12.03 -17.04 -24.83
N VAL A 219 -11.18 -16.05 -24.57
CA VAL A 219 -10.11 -16.09 -23.55
C VAL A 219 -10.35 -15.07 -22.43
N HIS A 220 -11.36 -14.19 -22.58
CA HIS A 220 -11.79 -13.22 -21.55
C HIS A 220 -10.62 -12.43 -20.89
N LEU A 221 -9.76 -11.84 -21.72
CA LEU A 221 -8.58 -11.10 -21.29
C LEU A 221 -8.89 -9.64 -20.92
N VAL A 222 -9.99 -9.07 -21.43
CA VAL A 222 -10.45 -7.73 -21.07
C VAL A 222 -11.46 -7.80 -19.92
N THR A 223 -10.99 -7.53 -18.70
CA THR A 223 -11.87 -7.28 -17.55
C THR A 223 -12.49 -5.88 -17.62
N ARG A 224 -13.59 -5.63 -16.89
CA ARG A 224 -14.19 -4.30 -16.79
C ARG A 224 -13.17 -3.27 -16.31
N TYR A 225 -12.33 -3.61 -15.33
CA TYR A 225 -11.22 -2.76 -14.88
C TYR A 225 -10.18 -2.48 -15.98
N LEU A 226 -9.78 -3.49 -16.76
CA LEU A 226 -8.83 -3.30 -17.86
C LEU A 226 -9.42 -2.42 -18.97
N ALA A 227 -10.69 -2.64 -19.34
CA ALA A 227 -11.42 -1.79 -20.29
C ALA A 227 -11.46 -0.33 -19.82
N TYR A 228 -11.75 -0.10 -18.54
CA TYR A 228 -11.73 1.21 -17.89
C TYR A 228 -10.33 1.88 -17.96
N ARG A 229 -9.23 1.18 -17.61
CA ARG A 229 -7.86 1.72 -17.75
C ARG A 229 -7.52 2.04 -19.21
N ALA A 230 -7.97 1.20 -20.15
CA ALA A 230 -7.77 1.42 -21.59
C ALA A 230 -8.56 2.63 -22.11
N GLU A 231 -9.78 2.87 -21.61
CA GLU A 231 -10.63 4.00 -21.96
C GLU A 231 -10.06 5.33 -21.41
N LEU A 232 -9.58 5.35 -20.15
CA LEU A 232 -8.84 6.49 -19.58
C LEU A 232 -7.52 6.80 -20.32
N ALA A 233 -6.89 5.78 -20.91
CA ALA A 233 -5.73 5.95 -21.78
C ALA A 233 -6.07 6.41 -23.21
N HIS A 234 -7.35 6.70 -23.49
CA HIS A 234 -7.90 7.00 -24.83
C HIS A 234 -7.57 5.92 -25.88
N ARG A 235 -7.55 4.65 -25.46
CA ARG A 235 -7.24 3.47 -26.26
C ARG A 235 -8.22 2.32 -25.97
N PRO A 236 -9.55 2.53 -26.11
CA PRO A 236 -10.54 1.49 -25.85
C PRO A 236 -10.30 0.25 -26.71
N VAL A 237 -10.56 -0.93 -26.17
CA VAL A 237 -10.44 -2.20 -26.89
C VAL A 237 -11.76 -2.50 -27.60
N PRO A 238 -11.76 -2.77 -28.93
CA PRO A 238 -12.95 -3.21 -29.63
C PRO A 238 -13.41 -4.60 -29.13
N PRO A 239 -14.71 -4.83 -28.87
CA PRO A 239 -15.21 -6.17 -28.56
C PRO A 239 -14.91 -7.14 -29.70
N GLY A 240 -14.35 -8.31 -29.37
CA GLY A 240 -14.05 -9.35 -30.36
C GLY A 240 -12.76 -9.13 -31.18
N ASP A 241 -11.80 -8.35 -30.69
CA ASP A 241 -10.44 -8.27 -31.23
C ASP A 241 -9.43 -8.95 -30.28
N PRO A 242 -9.09 -10.25 -30.48
CA PRO A 242 -8.15 -10.95 -29.61
C PRO A 242 -6.73 -10.37 -29.62
N ALA A 243 -6.31 -9.72 -30.72
CA ALA A 243 -5.00 -9.08 -30.82
C ALA A 243 -4.99 -7.75 -30.04
N GLY A 244 -6.06 -6.97 -30.15
CA GLY A 244 -6.32 -5.79 -29.33
C GLY A 244 -6.40 -6.10 -27.83
N SER A 245 -7.12 -7.16 -27.45
CA SER A 245 -7.22 -7.64 -26.06
C SER A 245 -5.87 -8.07 -25.49
N LEU A 246 -5.09 -8.88 -26.23
CA LEU A 246 -3.73 -9.25 -25.80
C LEU A 246 -2.81 -8.03 -25.68
N ALA A 247 -2.81 -7.14 -26.67
CA ALA A 247 -2.00 -5.93 -26.64
C ALA A 247 -2.44 -4.97 -25.52
N ALA A 248 -3.71 -4.99 -25.10
CA ALA A 248 -4.21 -4.23 -23.96
C ALA A 248 -3.73 -4.83 -22.63
N LEU A 249 -3.78 -6.15 -22.47
CA LEU A 249 -3.22 -6.85 -21.31
C LEU A 249 -1.71 -6.64 -21.18
N GLN A 250 -0.96 -6.71 -22.28
CA GLN A 250 0.48 -6.40 -22.28
C GLN A 250 0.77 -4.95 -21.86
N ARG A 251 0.00 -3.98 -22.38
CA ARG A 251 0.13 -2.56 -21.96
C ARG A 251 -0.23 -2.36 -20.49
N TYR A 252 -1.24 -3.06 -19.98
CA TYR A 252 -1.67 -3.00 -18.59
C TYR A 252 -0.58 -3.55 -17.66
N LEU A 253 -0.05 -4.75 -17.94
CA LEU A 253 1.06 -5.35 -17.20
C LEU A 253 2.29 -4.42 -17.16
N ALA A 254 2.69 -3.86 -18.32
CA ALA A 254 3.88 -3.00 -18.40
C ALA A 254 3.70 -1.63 -17.73
N ALA A 255 2.51 -1.02 -17.83
CA ALA A 255 2.25 0.29 -17.23
C ALA A 255 2.02 0.24 -15.73
N GLU A 256 1.44 -0.86 -15.22
CA GLU A 256 0.90 -0.93 -13.87
C GLU A 256 1.65 -1.93 -12.97
N GLY A 257 2.48 -2.82 -13.52
CA GLY A 257 3.12 -3.95 -12.83
C GLY A 257 4.14 -3.61 -11.72
N HIS A 258 4.26 -2.34 -11.35
CA HIS A 258 5.10 -1.84 -10.25
C HIS A 258 4.25 -1.33 -9.06
N ARG A 259 2.95 -1.62 -9.05
CA ARG A 259 2.00 -1.16 -8.02
C ARG A 259 2.22 -1.84 -6.66
N PRO A 260 2.15 -1.09 -5.54
CA PRO A 260 1.99 -1.68 -4.22
C PRO A 260 0.72 -2.57 -4.18
N GLY A 261 0.87 -3.83 -3.76
CA GLY A 261 -0.23 -4.80 -3.73
C GLY A 261 -0.47 -5.59 -5.02
N GLY A 262 0.26 -5.31 -6.11
CA GLY A 262 0.14 -6.04 -7.38
C GLY A 262 -1.04 -5.62 -8.24
N LEU A 263 -1.48 -6.52 -9.12
CA LEU A 263 -2.51 -6.27 -10.13
C LEU A 263 -3.80 -7.05 -9.88
N PRO A 264 -4.99 -6.41 -9.92
CA PRO A 264 -6.26 -7.12 -10.00
C PRO A 264 -6.37 -7.88 -11.35
N LEU A 265 -6.02 -9.17 -11.33
CA LEU A 265 -6.13 -10.09 -12.46
C LEU A 265 -7.30 -11.08 -12.26
N SER A 266 -8.05 -11.35 -13.33
CA SER A 266 -9.13 -12.33 -13.32
C SER A 266 -8.61 -13.77 -13.50
N PRO A 267 -9.37 -14.82 -13.11
CA PRO A 267 -8.94 -16.20 -13.33
C PRO A 267 -8.63 -16.56 -14.79
N PRO A 268 -9.36 -16.08 -15.82
CA PRO A 268 -8.98 -16.26 -17.23
C PRO A 268 -7.64 -15.57 -17.59
N GLN A 269 -7.39 -14.35 -17.11
CA GLN A 269 -6.10 -13.67 -17.31
C GLN A 269 -4.95 -14.45 -16.66
N ILE A 270 -5.13 -14.93 -15.42
CA ILE A 270 -4.14 -15.76 -14.70
C ILE A 270 -3.89 -17.07 -15.45
N ALA A 271 -4.93 -17.73 -15.95
CA ALA A 271 -4.80 -18.98 -16.72
C ALA A 271 -4.03 -18.77 -18.04
N PHE A 272 -4.33 -17.69 -18.77
CA PHE A 272 -3.60 -17.31 -19.99
C PHE A 272 -2.12 -16.97 -19.70
N LEU A 273 -1.87 -16.18 -18.65
CA LEU A 273 -0.52 -15.76 -18.26
C LEU A 273 0.35 -16.91 -17.75
N ASN A 274 -0.26 -17.93 -17.15
CA ASN A 274 0.38 -19.17 -16.72
C ASN A 274 0.54 -20.22 -17.82
N ALA A 275 -0.08 -20.05 -18.99
CA ALA A 275 0.08 -20.98 -20.11
C ALA A 275 1.56 -21.03 -20.57
N PRO A 276 2.08 -22.19 -21.02
CA PRO A 276 3.40 -22.26 -21.62
C PRO A 276 3.54 -21.32 -22.81
N MET A 277 4.66 -20.61 -22.89
CA MET A 277 4.92 -19.63 -23.95
C MET A 277 4.90 -20.32 -25.34
N PRO A 278 4.03 -19.92 -26.28
CA PRO A 278 3.84 -20.61 -27.56
C PRO A 278 4.97 -20.31 -28.56
N ARG A 279 6.19 -20.77 -28.26
CA ARG A 279 7.36 -20.73 -29.13
C ARG A 279 8.02 -22.10 -29.17
N PHE A 280 8.39 -22.54 -30.36
CA PHE A 280 9.09 -23.82 -30.55
C PHE A 280 10.45 -23.80 -29.84
N GLY A 281 10.76 -24.87 -29.10
CA GLY A 281 12.03 -25.05 -28.40
C GLY A 281 12.13 -24.47 -26.99
N LEU A 282 11.12 -23.74 -26.49
CA LEU A 282 11.10 -23.33 -25.08
C LEU A 282 10.68 -24.47 -24.14
N ALA A 283 11.23 -24.48 -22.93
CA ALA A 283 10.80 -25.37 -21.86
C ALA A 283 9.38 -25.02 -21.36
N PRO A 284 8.52 -26.01 -21.04
CA PRO A 284 7.13 -25.77 -20.64
C PRO A 284 6.98 -25.02 -19.31
N GLU A 285 8.03 -24.94 -18.50
CA GLU A 285 8.13 -24.10 -17.31
C GLU A 285 8.15 -22.59 -17.63
N VAL A 286 8.49 -22.19 -18.87
CA VAL A 286 8.49 -20.79 -19.30
C VAL A 286 7.07 -20.39 -19.69
N SER A 287 6.33 -19.79 -18.76
CA SER A 287 4.98 -19.27 -19.01
C SER A 287 4.98 -17.98 -19.83
N VAL A 288 3.83 -17.59 -20.40
CA VAL A 288 3.66 -16.33 -21.12
C VAL A 288 4.07 -15.12 -20.26
N ALA A 289 3.71 -15.10 -18.97
CA ALA A 289 4.13 -14.02 -18.08
C ALA A 289 5.64 -14.04 -17.79
N ALA A 290 6.20 -15.21 -17.46
CA ALA A 290 7.62 -15.36 -17.16
C ALA A 290 8.50 -14.94 -18.36
N TYR A 291 8.17 -15.40 -19.57
CA TYR A 291 8.89 -15.02 -20.79
C TYR A 291 8.96 -13.50 -20.96
N ASN A 292 7.81 -12.82 -20.88
CA ASN A 292 7.75 -11.38 -21.17
C ASN A 292 8.47 -10.56 -20.08
N ALA A 293 8.33 -10.93 -18.80
CA ALA A 293 9.01 -10.24 -17.71
C ALA A 293 10.54 -10.45 -17.73
N ILE A 294 11.00 -11.68 -17.97
CA ILE A 294 12.44 -11.99 -18.03
C ILE A 294 13.10 -11.28 -19.22
N VAL A 295 12.48 -11.28 -20.41
CA VAL A 295 13.07 -10.65 -21.61
C VAL A 295 13.14 -9.12 -21.51
N ASP A 296 12.22 -8.48 -20.80
CA ASP A 296 12.20 -7.03 -20.59
C ASP A 296 13.16 -6.59 -19.46
N ALA A 297 13.15 -7.29 -18.32
CA ALA A 297 13.91 -6.91 -17.12
C ALA A 297 15.31 -7.52 -17.01
N ARG A 298 15.53 -8.72 -17.57
CA ARG A 298 16.78 -9.50 -17.50
C ARG A 298 17.12 -10.16 -18.85
N PRO A 299 17.35 -9.39 -19.92
CA PRO A 299 17.65 -9.93 -21.25
C PRO A 299 18.89 -10.84 -21.28
N GLU A 300 19.84 -10.67 -20.36
CA GLU A 300 21.01 -11.55 -20.18
C GLU A 300 20.65 -12.95 -19.67
N ALA A 301 19.50 -13.09 -18.98
CA ALA A 301 18.97 -14.35 -18.47
C ALA A 301 17.92 -14.98 -19.43
N SER A 302 17.85 -14.51 -20.69
CA SER A 302 16.85 -14.98 -21.68
C SER A 302 17.26 -16.22 -22.48
N ASP A 303 18.43 -16.82 -22.22
CA ASP A 303 18.76 -18.15 -22.76
C ASP A 303 18.03 -19.26 -22.00
N PHE A 304 16.76 -19.46 -22.38
CA PHE A 304 15.89 -20.52 -21.86
C PHE A 304 16.30 -21.93 -22.32
N ALA A 305 17.34 -22.09 -23.15
CA ALA A 305 17.82 -23.39 -23.62
C ALA A 305 18.89 -23.98 -22.70
N ASP A 306 19.69 -23.17 -22.01
CA ASP A 306 20.60 -23.64 -20.97
C ASP A 306 19.84 -23.96 -19.66
N PRO A 307 19.92 -25.20 -19.12
CA PRO A 307 19.28 -25.55 -17.86
C PRO A 307 19.77 -24.77 -16.63
N ALA A 308 20.95 -24.14 -16.64
CA ALA A 308 21.40 -23.30 -15.53
C ALA A 308 20.79 -21.88 -15.60
N ALA A 309 20.93 -21.19 -16.73
CA ALA A 309 20.29 -19.90 -17.00
C ALA A 309 18.77 -19.95 -16.82
N LEU A 310 18.10 -20.99 -17.34
CA LEU A 310 16.66 -21.23 -17.14
C LEU A 310 16.29 -21.31 -15.64
N ARG A 311 17.12 -21.93 -14.81
CA ARG A 311 16.89 -22.00 -13.35
C ARG A 311 17.13 -20.66 -12.66
N GLU A 312 18.14 -19.89 -13.06
CA GLU A 312 18.36 -18.54 -12.50
C GLU A 312 17.23 -17.58 -12.88
N ALA A 313 16.81 -17.60 -14.14
CA ALA A 313 15.75 -16.76 -14.67
C ALA A 313 14.39 -17.09 -14.03
N LEU A 314 14.07 -18.38 -13.87
CA LEU A 314 12.85 -18.81 -13.17
C LEU A 314 12.93 -18.64 -11.65
N PHE A 315 14.12 -18.69 -11.04
CA PHE A 315 14.31 -18.29 -9.64
C PHE A 315 13.92 -16.83 -9.45
N TRP A 316 14.50 -15.92 -10.25
CA TRP A 316 14.18 -14.49 -10.24
C TRP A 316 12.70 -14.22 -10.49
N TRP A 317 12.09 -14.92 -11.46
CA TRP A 317 10.65 -14.84 -11.70
C TRP A 317 9.83 -15.23 -10.46
N CYS A 318 10.22 -16.28 -9.74
CA CYS A 318 9.48 -16.74 -8.56
C CYS A 318 9.70 -15.88 -7.31
N THR A 319 10.84 -15.19 -7.17
CA THR A 319 11.15 -14.34 -6.01
C THR A 319 10.80 -12.86 -6.19
N GLU A 320 10.83 -12.35 -7.42
CA GLU A 320 10.74 -10.91 -7.71
C GLU A 320 9.69 -10.61 -8.79
N GLY A 321 9.79 -11.24 -9.97
CA GLY A 321 8.95 -10.92 -11.13
C GLY A 321 7.46 -11.23 -10.97
N ALA A 322 7.12 -12.45 -10.52
CA ALA A 322 5.74 -12.85 -10.26
C ALA A 322 5.16 -12.15 -9.03
N PRO A 323 5.86 -12.04 -7.87
CA PRO A 323 5.34 -11.32 -6.71
C PRO A 323 5.07 -9.82 -6.95
N ALA A 324 5.83 -9.15 -7.83
CA ALA A 324 5.57 -7.75 -8.20
C ALA A 324 4.22 -7.58 -8.93
N LEU A 325 3.86 -8.54 -9.79
CA LEU A 325 2.59 -8.55 -10.53
C LEU A 325 1.43 -9.12 -9.71
N ALA A 326 1.69 -10.14 -8.87
CA ALA A 326 0.70 -10.87 -8.09
C ALA A 326 1.33 -11.46 -6.80
N PRO A 327 1.25 -10.76 -5.64
CA PRO A 327 1.93 -11.14 -4.39
C PRO A 327 1.57 -12.52 -3.81
N ASP A 328 0.40 -13.09 -4.13
CA ASP A 328 0.02 -14.46 -3.73
C ASP A 328 0.78 -15.55 -4.50
N GLY A 329 1.55 -15.16 -5.52
CA GLY A 329 2.22 -16.09 -6.41
C GLY A 329 1.26 -16.83 -7.35
N SER A 330 0.07 -16.30 -7.64
CA SER A 330 -0.87 -16.90 -8.62
C SER A 330 -0.28 -17.02 -10.03
N LEU A 331 0.72 -16.19 -10.37
CA LEU A 331 1.49 -16.26 -11.63
C LEU A 331 2.72 -17.20 -11.58
N ILE A 332 2.87 -17.97 -10.50
CA ILE A 332 3.87 -19.05 -10.39
C ILE A 332 3.20 -20.38 -10.77
N THR A 333 3.80 -21.12 -11.70
CA THR A 333 3.24 -22.39 -12.18
C THR A 333 3.75 -23.59 -11.39
N GLU A 334 2.93 -24.63 -11.30
CA GLU A 334 3.32 -25.92 -10.69
C GLU A 334 4.50 -26.60 -11.42
N ALA A 335 4.76 -26.25 -12.68
CA ALA A 335 5.93 -26.72 -13.41
C ALA A 335 7.21 -26.00 -12.91
N GLN A 336 7.15 -24.68 -12.71
CA GLN A 336 8.23 -23.87 -12.14
C GLN A 336 8.61 -24.35 -10.73
N VAL A 337 7.61 -24.59 -9.86
CA VAL A 337 7.84 -25.14 -8.51
C VAL A 337 8.59 -26.47 -8.60
N ARG A 338 8.11 -27.45 -9.37
CA ARG A 338 8.77 -28.78 -9.53
C ARG A 338 10.15 -28.74 -10.21
N LEU A 339 10.49 -27.68 -10.93
CA LEU A 339 11.84 -27.48 -11.47
C LEU A 339 12.80 -26.95 -10.40
N LEU A 340 12.32 -26.05 -9.54
CA LEU A 340 13.11 -25.31 -8.56
C LEU A 340 13.24 -26.04 -7.20
N THR A 341 12.24 -26.80 -6.75
CA THR A 341 12.25 -27.53 -5.47
C THR A 341 13.00 -28.88 -5.53
N ARG A 342 14.07 -28.97 -6.32
CA ARG A 342 14.90 -30.19 -6.47
C ARG A 342 16.03 -30.22 -5.43
N GLY A 343 16.86 -31.28 -5.48
CA GLY A 343 18.11 -31.38 -4.74
C GLY A 343 18.01 -31.50 -3.21
N ALA A 344 16.83 -31.75 -2.63
CA ALA A 344 16.72 -32.00 -1.20
C ALA A 344 17.62 -33.16 -0.76
N THR A 345 18.37 -32.98 0.33
CA THR A 345 19.30 -33.99 0.87
C THR A 345 18.52 -35.22 1.35
N PRO A 346 18.71 -36.41 0.76
CA PRO A 346 17.98 -37.60 1.17
C PRO A 346 18.27 -37.94 2.63
N ASN A 347 17.22 -38.30 3.38
CA ASN A 347 17.29 -38.74 4.78
C ASN A 347 17.87 -37.73 5.79
N ALA A 348 17.99 -36.44 5.44
CA ALA A 348 18.32 -35.39 6.39
C ALA A 348 17.06 -34.87 7.10
N SER A 349 17.13 -34.51 8.38
CA SER A 349 16.03 -33.87 9.11
C SER A 349 15.82 -32.41 8.67
N TYR A 350 14.56 -31.97 8.56
CA TYR A 350 14.17 -30.67 8.00
C TYR A 350 14.84 -30.34 6.64
N PRO A 351 14.75 -31.20 5.61
CA PRO A 351 15.55 -31.08 4.40
C PRO A 351 15.09 -29.93 3.51
N LEU A 352 15.98 -28.94 3.31
CA LEU A 352 15.77 -27.84 2.37
C LEU A 352 16.04 -28.28 0.92
N ASN A 353 15.34 -27.67 -0.03
CA ASN A 353 15.57 -27.84 -1.47
C ASN A 353 16.50 -26.75 -2.06
N ASP A 354 16.89 -26.90 -3.33
CA ASP A 354 17.83 -26.00 -4.02
C ASP A 354 17.36 -24.54 -4.05
N PHE A 355 16.07 -24.31 -4.32
CA PHE A 355 15.46 -22.97 -4.31
C PHE A 355 15.61 -22.31 -2.93
N LEU A 356 15.22 -23.00 -1.86
CA LEU A 356 15.31 -22.44 -0.50
C LEU A 356 16.77 -22.19 -0.07
N ARG A 357 17.72 -23.06 -0.43
CA ARG A 357 19.15 -22.80 -0.21
C ARG A 357 19.63 -21.56 -0.97
N THR A 358 19.27 -21.44 -2.24
CA THR A 358 19.62 -20.29 -3.09
C THR A 358 19.04 -18.99 -2.52
N TYR A 359 17.78 -19.03 -2.06
CA TYR A 359 17.11 -17.91 -1.42
C TYR A 359 17.84 -17.45 -0.15
N LEU A 360 18.13 -18.36 0.78
CA LEU A 360 18.85 -18.03 2.01
C LEU A 360 20.27 -17.51 1.72
N SER A 361 20.97 -18.07 0.74
CA SER A 361 22.34 -17.63 0.36
C SER A 361 22.41 -16.23 -0.25
N ARG A 362 21.28 -15.65 -0.68
CA ARG A 362 21.23 -14.28 -1.19
C ARG A 362 21.17 -13.21 -0.09
N ASP A 363 20.92 -13.60 1.16
CA ASP A 363 20.97 -12.69 2.32
C ASP A 363 22.12 -13.07 3.27
N PRO A 364 23.22 -12.28 3.30
CA PRO A 364 24.33 -12.50 4.23
C PRO A 364 23.94 -12.50 5.72
N ALA A 365 22.81 -11.89 6.12
CA ALA A 365 22.33 -11.92 7.50
C ALA A 365 21.86 -13.33 7.93
N LEU A 366 21.50 -14.19 6.97
CA LEU A 366 21.01 -15.55 7.20
C LEU A 366 22.14 -16.60 7.22
N ALA A 367 23.40 -16.18 7.02
CA ALA A 367 24.57 -17.05 7.13
C ALA A 367 24.64 -17.93 8.42
N PRO A 368 24.14 -17.48 9.61
CA PRO A 368 24.09 -18.33 10.81
C PRO A 368 23.12 -19.52 10.73
N VAL A 369 22.24 -19.60 9.73
CA VAL A 369 21.27 -20.69 9.52
C VAL A 369 21.41 -21.37 8.15
N THR A 370 22.36 -20.96 7.31
CA THR A 370 22.78 -21.73 6.12
C THR A 370 23.81 -22.82 6.44
N GLY A 371 24.10 -23.05 7.72
CA GLY A 371 24.90 -24.19 8.18
C GLY A 371 24.26 -25.53 7.78
N GLY A 372 25.10 -26.56 7.63
CA GLY A 372 24.64 -27.86 7.13
C GLY A 372 23.83 -28.68 8.13
N GLY A 373 23.85 -28.35 9.42
CA GLY A 373 23.33 -29.19 10.51
C GLY A 373 21.82 -29.11 10.75
N MET A 374 21.30 -30.03 11.58
CA MET A 374 19.87 -30.12 11.91
C MET A 374 19.30 -28.80 12.45
N LEU A 375 19.98 -28.16 13.41
CA LEU A 375 19.48 -26.95 14.06
C LEU A 375 19.38 -25.80 13.05
N GLU A 376 20.41 -25.60 12.23
CA GLU A 376 20.43 -24.57 11.20
C GLU A 376 19.32 -24.79 10.17
N ARG A 377 19.12 -26.02 9.69
CA ARG A 377 18.04 -26.37 8.75
C ARG A 377 16.64 -26.17 9.35
N ALA A 378 16.44 -26.50 10.63
CA ALA A 378 15.18 -26.26 11.34
C ALA A 378 14.89 -24.76 11.54
N LEU A 379 15.91 -23.98 11.93
CA LEU A 379 15.82 -22.53 12.09
C LEU A 379 15.60 -21.80 10.75
N ALA A 380 16.29 -22.24 9.70
CA ALA A 380 16.08 -21.78 8.34
C ALA A 380 14.64 -22.02 7.89
N LEU A 381 14.07 -23.19 8.19
CA LEU A 381 12.65 -23.47 7.92
C LEU A 381 11.72 -22.54 8.72
N CYS A 382 12.00 -22.28 10.00
CA CYS A 382 11.25 -21.29 10.79
C CYS A 382 11.31 -19.89 10.16
N ILE A 383 12.50 -19.44 9.74
CA ILE A 383 12.71 -18.13 9.11
C ILE A 383 12.00 -18.05 7.76
N LEU A 384 12.03 -19.11 6.95
CA LEU A 384 11.29 -19.17 5.67
C LEU A 384 9.76 -19.15 5.87
N ILE A 385 9.26 -19.79 6.94
CA ILE A 385 7.85 -19.68 7.35
C ILE A 385 7.53 -18.22 7.73
N LEU A 386 8.35 -17.58 8.58
CA LEU A 386 8.19 -16.16 8.94
C LEU A 386 8.26 -15.23 7.70
N HIS A 387 9.12 -15.54 6.73
CA HIS A 387 9.24 -14.77 5.49
C HIS A 387 7.97 -14.83 4.62
N CYS A 388 7.12 -15.84 4.79
CA CYS A 388 5.81 -15.89 4.12
C CYS A 388 4.87 -14.74 4.58
N ALA A 389 5.16 -14.04 5.68
CA ALA A 389 4.47 -12.81 6.06
C ALA A 389 4.71 -11.64 5.08
N ARG A 390 5.92 -11.55 4.50
CA ARG A 390 6.35 -10.51 3.56
C ARG A 390 6.34 -10.96 2.09
N ALA A 391 6.49 -12.26 1.85
CA ALA A 391 6.51 -12.87 0.52
C ALA A 391 5.65 -14.16 0.52
N PRO A 392 4.31 -14.06 0.50
CA PRO A 392 3.39 -15.19 0.64
C PRO A 392 3.65 -16.34 -0.34
N ALA A 393 4.06 -16.01 -1.57
CA ALA A 393 4.46 -16.95 -2.61
C ALA A 393 5.51 -18.00 -2.17
N LEU A 394 6.38 -17.68 -1.20
CA LEU A 394 7.39 -18.62 -0.67
C LEU A 394 6.78 -19.90 -0.08
N ALA A 395 5.54 -19.84 0.43
CA ALA A 395 4.83 -21.01 0.98
C ALA A 395 4.75 -22.17 -0.02
N ARG A 396 4.72 -21.87 -1.34
CA ARG A 396 4.67 -22.86 -2.43
C ARG A 396 5.97 -23.64 -2.63
N PHE A 397 7.08 -23.18 -2.04
CA PHE A 397 8.41 -23.80 -2.16
C PHE A 397 8.86 -24.51 -0.87
N LEU A 398 8.07 -24.43 0.21
CA LEU A 398 8.39 -25.09 1.48
C LEU A 398 8.32 -26.62 1.36
N PRO A 399 9.21 -27.39 2.03
CA PRO A 399 9.22 -28.85 1.92
C PRO A 399 8.08 -29.42 2.78
N ALA A 400 6.96 -29.78 2.16
CA ALA A 400 5.69 -30.09 2.86
C ALA A 400 5.83 -31.06 4.05
N ALA A 401 6.66 -32.10 3.95
CA ALA A 401 6.92 -33.03 5.06
C ALA A 401 7.63 -32.36 6.24
N ALA A 402 8.70 -31.59 5.99
CA ALA A 402 9.43 -30.84 7.00
C ALA A 402 8.55 -29.74 7.64
N THR A 403 7.71 -29.10 6.83
CA THR A 403 6.80 -28.06 7.32
C THR A 403 5.66 -28.64 8.16
N ALA A 404 5.15 -29.83 7.81
CA ALA A 404 4.24 -30.58 8.66
C ALA A 404 4.92 -31.05 9.97
N GLU A 405 6.19 -31.48 9.92
CA GLU A 405 6.97 -31.89 11.10
C GLU A 405 7.22 -30.73 12.09
N ILE A 406 7.54 -29.53 11.58
CA ILE A 406 7.81 -28.36 12.43
C ILE A 406 6.53 -27.68 12.93
N LEU A 407 5.40 -27.81 12.22
CA LEU A 407 4.09 -27.35 12.67
C LEU A 407 3.34 -28.40 13.52
N ALA A 408 3.85 -29.63 13.65
CA ALA A 408 3.27 -30.64 14.52
C ALA A 408 3.46 -30.29 16.02
N PRO A 409 2.59 -30.80 16.91
CA PRO A 409 2.69 -30.57 18.36
C PRO A 409 4.04 -30.97 18.95
N ALA A 410 4.60 -30.10 19.80
CA ALA A 410 5.87 -30.31 20.49
C ALA A 410 5.73 -31.07 21.83
N GLY A 411 4.52 -31.23 22.35
CA GLY A 411 4.29 -31.76 23.70
C GLY A 411 4.57 -30.74 24.83
N THR A 412 4.63 -29.44 24.48
CA THR A 412 4.86 -28.31 25.38
C THR A 412 3.68 -27.33 25.34
N ASP A 413 3.52 -26.51 26.39
CA ASP A 413 2.50 -25.45 26.47
C ASP A 413 2.49 -24.47 25.27
N ALA A 414 3.60 -24.37 24.54
CA ALA A 414 3.73 -23.57 23.33
C ALA A 414 2.97 -24.11 22.10
N GLY A 415 2.45 -25.34 22.11
CA GLY A 415 1.71 -25.90 20.97
C GLY A 415 2.62 -26.67 20.00
N SER A 416 2.90 -26.11 18.82
CA SER A 416 3.77 -26.71 17.79
C SER A 416 5.26 -26.54 18.06
N ARG A 417 6.12 -27.28 17.34
CA ARG A 417 7.58 -27.08 17.42
C ARG A 417 8.01 -25.69 16.93
N PHE A 418 7.35 -25.16 15.90
CA PHE A 418 7.56 -23.80 15.41
C PHE A 418 7.28 -22.75 16.49
N GLU A 419 6.13 -22.85 17.17
CA GLU A 419 5.76 -21.95 18.26
C GLU A 419 6.68 -22.11 19.48
N ALA A 420 7.13 -23.33 19.79
CA ALA A 420 8.10 -23.58 20.84
C ALA A 420 9.51 -23.03 20.51
N LEU A 421 9.97 -23.12 19.26
CA LEU A 421 11.23 -22.51 18.81
C LEU A 421 11.15 -20.97 18.84
N LEU A 422 10.01 -20.39 18.46
CA LEU A 422 9.74 -18.96 18.61
C LEU A 422 9.72 -18.52 20.08
N ALA A 423 9.09 -19.29 20.97
CA ALA A 423 9.01 -18.98 22.41
C ALA A 423 10.38 -19.02 23.11
N LEU A 424 11.37 -19.75 22.56
CA LEU A 424 12.77 -19.71 23.01
C LEU A 424 13.52 -18.44 22.55
N ALA A 425 13.00 -17.71 21.57
CA ALA A 425 13.61 -16.49 21.02
C ALA A 425 12.91 -15.20 21.48
N LEU A 426 11.58 -15.21 21.57
CA LEU A 426 10.72 -14.09 21.97
C LEU A 426 10.75 -13.86 23.49
N GLU A 427 10.17 -12.73 23.93
CA GLU A 427 9.95 -12.41 25.34
C GLU A 427 8.45 -12.42 25.63
N GLY A 428 8.06 -12.82 26.85
CA GLY A 428 6.66 -12.98 27.25
C GLY A 428 6.10 -14.42 27.20
N GLY A 429 6.91 -15.41 26.81
CA GLY A 429 6.51 -16.83 26.84
C GLY A 429 5.86 -17.33 25.54
N PRO A 430 4.94 -18.32 25.61
CA PRO A 430 4.37 -18.96 24.41
C PRO A 430 3.31 -18.12 23.67
N GLU A 431 2.57 -17.27 24.38
CA GLU A 431 1.45 -16.49 23.80
C GLU A 431 1.85 -15.63 22.59
N PRO A 432 2.94 -14.84 22.61
CA PRO A 432 3.40 -14.09 21.42
C PRO A 432 3.74 -14.98 20.21
N ALA A 433 4.28 -16.18 20.45
CA ALA A 433 4.60 -17.12 19.38
C ALA A 433 3.33 -17.71 18.74
N GLN A 434 2.36 -18.12 19.57
CA GLN A 434 1.06 -18.63 19.12
C GLN A 434 0.23 -17.56 18.39
N ALA A 435 0.27 -16.31 18.85
CA ALA A 435 -0.38 -15.19 18.18
C ALA A 435 0.21 -14.96 16.77
N LEU A 436 1.54 -14.90 16.65
CA LEU A 436 2.24 -14.71 15.37
C LEU A 436 2.02 -15.87 14.39
N SER A 437 2.08 -17.11 14.89
CA SER A 437 1.78 -18.35 14.15
C SER A 437 0.36 -18.34 13.56
N ARG A 438 -0.62 -17.93 14.38
CA ARG A 438 -2.03 -17.80 13.99
C ARG A 438 -2.24 -16.71 12.94
N GLN A 439 -1.75 -15.49 13.18
CA GLN A 439 -1.80 -14.36 12.24
C GLN A 439 -1.23 -14.74 10.86
N LEU A 440 -0.07 -15.40 10.84
CA LEU A 440 0.58 -15.85 9.61
C LEU A 440 -0.29 -16.85 8.84
N THR A 441 -0.83 -17.84 9.55
CA THR A 441 -1.68 -18.88 8.97
C THR A 441 -2.98 -18.30 8.40
N GLU A 442 -3.63 -17.38 9.12
CA GLU A 442 -4.83 -16.66 8.69
C GLU A 442 -4.55 -15.74 7.48
N SER A 443 -3.40 -15.05 7.50
CA SER A 443 -2.95 -14.19 6.40
C SER A 443 -2.71 -14.97 5.11
N LEU A 444 -2.13 -16.16 5.19
CA LEU A 444 -1.92 -17.06 4.05
C LEU A 444 -3.24 -17.70 3.58
N ALA A 445 -4.08 -18.17 4.51
CA ALA A 445 -5.37 -18.77 4.18
C ALA A 445 -6.29 -17.79 3.42
N ALA A 446 -6.28 -16.52 3.80
CA ALA A 446 -7.00 -15.45 3.10
C ALA A 446 -6.51 -15.17 1.66
N GLN A 447 -5.33 -15.71 1.28
CA GLN A 447 -4.75 -15.65 -0.06
C GLN A 447 -4.82 -17.02 -0.78
N GLY A 448 -5.54 -18.00 -0.21
CA GLY A 448 -5.59 -19.37 -0.71
C GLY A 448 -4.26 -20.12 -0.61
N LEU A 449 -3.39 -19.72 0.32
CA LEU A 449 -2.09 -20.34 0.59
C LEU A 449 -2.13 -21.10 1.93
N ALA A 450 -1.29 -22.12 2.05
CA ALA A 450 -1.12 -22.90 3.27
C ALA A 450 0.34 -23.37 3.37
N LEU A 451 0.87 -23.47 4.59
CA LEU A 451 2.27 -23.82 4.83
C LEU A 451 2.59 -25.31 4.54
N ALA A 452 1.62 -26.21 4.73
CA ALA A 452 1.85 -27.67 4.72
C ALA A 452 0.87 -28.46 3.82
N SER A 453 0.13 -27.80 2.92
CA SER A 453 -0.86 -28.45 2.04
C SER A 453 -0.65 -28.07 0.57
N PRO A 454 -0.73 -29.02 -0.38
CA PRO A 454 -0.66 -28.70 -1.81
C PRO A 454 -1.89 -27.87 -2.23
N ARG A 455 -1.67 -26.71 -2.84
CA ARG A 455 -2.74 -25.83 -3.35
C ARG A 455 -3.44 -26.51 -4.54
N PRO A 456 -4.77 -26.36 -4.74
CA PRO A 456 -5.39 -26.66 -6.02
C PRO A 456 -4.74 -25.85 -7.15
N PRO A 457 -4.79 -26.30 -8.42
CA PRO A 457 -4.13 -25.62 -9.53
C PRO A 457 -4.57 -24.16 -9.68
N ALA A 458 -3.63 -23.30 -10.09
CA ALA A 458 -3.91 -21.88 -10.32
C ALA A 458 -5.06 -21.69 -11.33
N GLY A 459 -6.03 -20.84 -10.98
CA GLY A 459 -7.28 -20.67 -11.73
C GLY A 459 -8.48 -21.47 -11.20
N HIS A 460 -8.33 -22.25 -10.12
CA HIS A 460 -9.47 -22.89 -9.47
C HIS A 460 -10.47 -21.85 -8.94
N PRO A 461 -11.79 -21.97 -9.22
CA PRO A 461 -12.79 -21.08 -8.65
C PRO A 461 -12.73 -21.16 -7.12
N GLY A 462 -12.55 -20.00 -6.47
CA GLY A 462 -12.38 -19.87 -5.02
C GLY A 462 -11.13 -19.10 -4.59
N THR A 463 -10.04 -19.11 -5.37
CA THR A 463 -8.87 -18.28 -5.06
C THR A 463 -9.12 -16.82 -5.46
N ALA A 464 -9.50 -15.98 -4.49
CA ALA A 464 -9.50 -14.53 -4.68
C ALA A 464 -8.05 -14.04 -4.89
N PRO A 465 -7.80 -13.09 -5.81
CA PRO A 465 -6.47 -12.50 -5.95
C PRO A 465 -6.13 -11.71 -4.68
N ALA A 466 -4.85 -11.75 -4.27
CA ALA A 466 -4.37 -10.89 -3.20
C ALA A 466 -4.43 -9.43 -3.67
N LEU A 467 -5.38 -8.68 -3.10
CA LEU A 467 -5.39 -7.22 -3.17
C LEU A 467 -4.36 -6.64 -2.20
N ALA A 468 -4.07 -5.35 -2.35
CA ALA A 468 -3.22 -4.60 -1.44
C ALA A 468 -3.62 -4.84 0.03
N ARG A 469 -2.61 -5.03 0.89
CA ARG A 469 -2.76 -4.97 2.35
C ARG A 469 -1.99 -3.77 2.87
N ASP A 470 -2.65 -2.99 3.72
CA ASP A 470 -2.01 -1.94 4.51
C ASP A 470 -1.82 -2.47 5.95
N PRO A 471 -0.59 -2.69 6.44
CA PRO A 471 -0.36 -3.20 7.80
C PRO A 471 -0.78 -2.18 8.88
N ARG A 472 -1.05 -0.92 8.51
CA ARG A 472 -1.62 0.10 9.41
C ARG A 472 -3.14 -0.06 9.58
N ILE A 473 -3.79 -0.85 8.73
CA ILE A 473 -5.18 -1.27 8.86
C ILE A 473 -5.18 -2.63 9.56
N SER A 474 -5.60 -2.65 10.82
CA SER A 474 -5.92 -3.89 11.53
C SER A 474 -7.26 -4.44 11.07
N SER A 475 -7.49 -5.73 11.33
CA SER A 475 -8.76 -6.40 11.06
C SER A 475 -9.89 -5.95 12.00
N GLY A 476 -11.06 -6.59 11.87
CA GLY A 476 -12.30 -6.17 12.52
C GLY A 476 -13.11 -5.17 11.69
N LEU A 477 -14.20 -4.67 12.27
CA LEU A 477 -15.10 -3.68 11.69
C LEU A 477 -15.69 -2.84 12.82
N GLU A 478 -15.40 -1.54 12.85
CA GLU A 478 -15.96 -0.66 13.87
C GLU A 478 -17.18 0.11 13.35
N PRO A 479 -18.22 0.34 14.19
CA PRO A 479 -19.30 1.25 13.86
C PRO A 479 -18.83 2.67 13.49
N GLY A 480 -19.66 3.38 12.73
CA GLY A 480 -19.42 4.74 12.29
C GLY A 480 -18.89 4.85 10.86
N ILE A 481 -18.12 5.92 10.61
CA ILE A 481 -17.86 6.44 9.27
C ILE A 481 -16.36 6.62 9.01
N ALA A 482 -15.85 6.14 7.88
CA ALA A 482 -14.59 6.59 7.31
C ALA A 482 -14.86 7.63 6.21
N VAL A 483 -14.07 8.70 6.16
CA VAL A 483 -14.07 9.65 5.04
C VAL A 483 -12.79 9.44 4.22
N ILE A 484 -12.96 9.03 2.98
CA ILE A 484 -11.88 8.61 2.08
C ILE A 484 -11.74 9.65 0.97
N GLY A 485 -10.52 10.14 0.71
CA GLY A 485 -10.27 11.09 -0.38
C GLY A 485 -9.06 11.99 -0.12
N PRO A 486 -8.82 13.01 -0.96
CA PRO A 486 -7.59 13.82 -0.94
C PRO A 486 -7.65 14.93 0.14
N VAL A 487 -7.83 14.53 1.40
CA VAL A 487 -8.08 15.38 2.58
C VAL A 487 -7.06 16.52 2.71
N ARG A 488 -5.75 16.23 2.57
CA ARG A 488 -4.66 17.20 2.72
C ARG A 488 -4.32 17.99 1.45
N ALA A 489 -5.02 17.74 0.33
CA ALA A 489 -4.74 18.41 -0.94
C ALA A 489 -5.30 19.84 -1.00
N ALA A 490 -4.55 20.72 -1.67
CA ALA A 490 -5.00 22.05 -2.08
C ALA A 490 -5.83 21.97 -3.38
N SER A 491 -6.96 21.25 -3.34
CA SER A 491 -7.87 21.05 -4.48
C SER A 491 -9.34 21.23 -4.07
N GLY A 492 -10.23 21.43 -5.05
CA GLY A 492 -11.67 21.55 -4.80
C GLY A 492 -12.29 20.27 -4.21
N ILE A 493 -11.81 19.10 -4.64
CA ILE A 493 -12.22 17.81 -4.05
C ILE A 493 -11.74 17.74 -2.60
N GLY A 494 -10.48 18.10 -2.31
CA GLY A 494 -9.95 18.14 -0.95
C GLY A 494 -10.71 19.12 -0.05
N GLN A 495 -11.08 20.29 -0.56
CA GLN A 495 -11.95 21.24 0.15
C GLN A 495 -13.31 20.61 0.45
N ALA A 496 -13.95 19.96 -0.53
CA ALA A 496 -15.22 19.25 -0.33
C ALA A 496 -15.12 18.14 0.73
N THR A 497 -14.05 17.34 0.72
CA THR A 497 -13.79 16.32 1.74
C THR A 497 -13.71 16.94 3.15
N ARG A 498 -13.03 18.09 3.28
CA ARG A 498 -12.95 18.83 4.54
C ARG A 498 -14.28 19.43 4.98
N GLN A 499 -15.11 19.89 4.04
CA GLN A 499 -16.45 20.40 4.35
C GLN A 499 -17.43 19.28 4.76
N SER A 500 -17.31 18.08 4.18
CA SER A 500 -18.03 16.92 4.70
C SER A 500 -17.56 16.50 6.10
N LEU A 501 -16.25 16.53 6.39
CA LEU A 501 -15.73 16.32 7.74
C LEU A 501 -16.24 17.36 8.74
N ALA A 502 -16.38 18.63 8.34
CA ALA A 502 -16.96 19.68 9.16
C ALA A 502 -18.46 19.47 9.40
N ALA A 503 -19.21 19.08 8.37
CA ALA A 503 -20.65 18.77 8.47
C ALA A 503 -20.93 17.57 9.38
N LEU A 504 -20.15 16.48 9.26
CA LEU A 504 -20.25 15.30 10.12
C LEU A 504 -19.97 15.66 11.59
N ARG A 505 -18.90 16.41 11.88
CA ARG A 505 -18.59 16.91 13.23
C ARG A 505 -19.71 17.78 13.78
N ALA A 506 -20.26 18.71 12.99
CA ALA A 506 -21.37 19.58 13.38
C ALA A 506 -22.68 18.83 13.62
N ALA A 507 -22.77 17.56 13.21
CA ALA A 507 -23.87 16.64 13.48
C ALA A 507 -23.57 15.62 14.59
N GLY A 508 -22.48 15.80 15.35
CA GLY A 508 -22.08 14.88 16.42
C GLY A 508 -21.51 13.54 15.96
N ARG A 509 -21.16 13.39 14.67
CA ARG A 509 -20.49 12.19 14.15
C ARG A 509 -18.97 12.35 14.24
N HIS A 510 -18.28 11.27 14.60
CA HIS A 510 -16.83 11.23 14.78
C HIS A 510 -16.17 10.35 13.70
N PRO A 511 -15.96 10.85 12.48
CA PRO A 511 -15.35 10.07 11.40
C PRO A 511 -13.86 9.84 11.62
N ALA A 512 -13.34 8.76 11.06
CA ALA A 512 -11.91 8.59 10.76
C ALA A 512 -11.61 9.04 9.31
N ILE A 513 -10.35 9.39 9.00
CA ILE A 513 -9.92 9.74 7.63
C ILE A 513 -9.03 8.68 7.00
N LEU A 514 -9.14 8.54 5.67
CA LEU A 514 -8.11 7.92 4.85
C LEU A 514 -7.73 8.90 3.73
N ASP A 515 -6.57 9.53 3.87
CA ASP A 515 -6.05 10.55 2.94
C ASP A 515 -5.51 9.89 1.65
N TYR A 516 -6.42 9.46 0.79
CA TYR A 516 -6.12 8.82 -0.50
C TYR A 516 -6.16 9.83 -1.64
N ARG A 517 -5.07 9.86 -2.44
CA ARG A 517 -4.89 10.80 -3.55
C ARG A 517 -4.78 10.14 -4.92
N GLY A 518 -4.47 8.84 -5.03
CA GLY A 518 -4.19 8.18 -6.31
C GLY A 518 -3.27 9.03 -7.22
N ASP A 519 -3.66 9.16 -8.48
CA ASP A 519 -2.98 9.97 -9.50
C ASP A 519 -3.22 11.51 -9.38
N PHE A 520 -3.90 12.04 -8.35
CA PHE A 520 -4.27 13.47 -8.30
C PHE A 520 -3.04 14.40 -8.18
N PRO A 521 -2.77 15.26 -9.19
CA PRO A 521 -1.54 16.06 -9.27
C PRO A 521 -1.54 17.31 -8.37
N SER A 522 -2.63 17.61 -7.66
CA SER A 522 -2.72 18.77 -6.79
C SER A 522 -1.72 18.68 -5.63
N PRO A 523 -1.02 19.78 -5.27
CA PRO A 523 -0.04 19.77 -4.19
C PRO A 523 -0.69 19.56 -2.83
N LEU A 524 0.12 19.08 -1.87
CA LEU A 524 -0.21 19.19 -0.44
C LEU A 524 -0.21 20.67 -0.04
N GLY A 525 -1.11 21.02 0.88
CA GLY A 525 -1.33 22.42 1.26
C GLY A 525 -2.76 22.75 1.71
N GLY A 526 -3.61 21.74 1.92
CA GLY A 526 -4.76 21.90 2.81
C GLY A 526 -4.29 22.11 4.25
N PRO A 527 -5.15 22.68 5.13
CA PRO A 527 -4.85 22.74 6.56
C PRO A 527 -4.68 21.33 7.12
N ASP A 528 -3.82 21.18 8.14
CA ASP A 528 -3.79 19.95 8.92
C ASP A 528 -5.10 19.79 9.71
N ILE A 529 -5.48 18.54 9.99
CA ILE A 529 -6.80 18.23 10.54
C ILE A 529 -6.68 17.24 11.68
N ALA A 530 -7.15 17.65 12.86
CA ALA A 530 -7.32 16.80 14.04
C ALA A 530 -8.47 15.78 13.85
N THR A 531 -8.34 14.90 12.85
CA THR A 531 -9.18 13.70 12.64
C THR A 531 -8.28 12.46 12.79
N PRO A 532 -8.70 11.41 13.51
CA PRO A 532 -7.95 10.16 13.54
C PRO A 532 -7.78 9.55 12.14
N GLU A 533 -6.56 9.15 11.80
CA GLU A 533 -6.29 8.30 10.63
C GLU A 533 -6.98 6.94 10.80
N LEU A 534 -7.42 6.34 9.69
CA LEU A 534 -8.04 5.02 9.69
C LEU A 534 -7.04 3.96 10.20
N ARG A 535 -7.52 3.10 11.11
CA ARG A 535 -6.78 1.95 11.68
C ARG A 535 -7.57 0.64 11.67
N ARG A 536 -8.88 0.73 11.48
CA ARG A 536 -9.84 -0.38 11.36
C ARG A 536 -10.92 0.04 10.35
N PRO A 537 -11.45 -0.88 9.52
CA PRO A 537 -12.60 -0.61 8.65
C PRO A 537 -13.80 -0.04 9.42
N ARG A 538 -14.66 0.72 8.72
CA ARG A 538 -15.88 1.33 9.27
C ARG A 538 -17.12 0.76 8.60
N THR A 539 -18.24 0.71 9.32
CA THR A 539 -19.53 0.27 8.76
C THR A 539 -20.00 1.09 7.56
N ILE A 540 -19.63 2.38 7.49
CA ILE A 540 -19.94 3.28 6.37
C ILE A 540 -18.67 3.97 5.88
N ASN A 541 -18.51 4.09 4.56
CA ASN A 541 -17.48 4.90 3.91
C ASN A 541 -18.13 6.04 3.12
N LEU A 542 -17.62 7.26 3.28
CA LEU A 542 -17.96 8.41 2.45
C LEU A 542 -16.74 8.80 1.60
N VAL A 543 -16.82 8.54 0.30
CA VAL A 543 -15.68 8.55 -0.63
C VAL A 543 -15.74 9.79 -1.51
N HIS A 544 -14.93 10.79 -1.20
CA HIS A 544 -14.76 12.02 -2.00
C HIS A 544 -13.71 11.81 -3.10
N LEU A 545 -14.15 11.17 -4.18
CA LEU A 545 -13.38 10.96 -5.41
C LEU A 545 -14.28 11.23 -6.62
N ASN A 546 -13.68 11.56 -7.76
CA ASN A 546 -14.41 11.50 -9.03
C ASN A 546 -14.80 10.04 -9.32
N ALA A 547 -15.92 9.81 -10.01
CA ALA A 547 -16.37 8.45 -10.29
C ALA A 547 -15.39 7.65 -11.18
N ASP A 548 -14.64 8.32 -12.06
CA ASP A 548 -13.53 7.73 -12.82
C ASP A 548 -12.35 7.27 -11.94
N THR A 549 -12.28 7.68 -10.68
CA THR A 549 -11.17 7.39 -9.76
C THR A 549 -11.55 6.29 -8.75
N LEU A 550 -12.84 6.00 -8.58
CA LEU A 550 -13.32 4.95 -7.66
C LEU A 550 -12.78 3.54 -8.00
N PRO A 551 -12.75 3.07 -9.27
CA PRO A 551 -12.21 1.74 -9.58
C PRO A 551 -10.72 1.60 -9.23
N LEU A 552 -9.97 2.71 -9.28
CA LEU A 552 -8.56 2.75 -8.90
C LEU A 552 -8.39 2.64 -7.38
N ALA A 553 -9.18 3.42 -6.62
CA ALA A 553 -9.16 3.40 -5.17
C ALA A 553 -9.48 2.01 -4.58
N LEU A 554 -10.46 1.30 -5.16
CA LEU A 554 -10.82 -0.07 -4.76
C LEU A 554 -9.80 -1.14 -5.16
N ALA A 555 -8.85 -0.82 -6.06
CA ALA A 555 -7.75 -1.71 -6.43
C ALA A 555 -6.46 -1.46 -5.62
N GLU A 556 -6.27 -0.25 -5.08
CA GLU A 556 -5.03 0.20 -4.41
C GLU A 556 -5.15 0.28 -2.89
N ILE A 557 -6.33 0.56 -2.35
CA ILE A 557 -6.58 0.62 -0.91
C ILE A 557 -6.86 -0.80 -0.39
N ASP A 558 -6.49 -1.06 0.86
CA ASP A 558 -6.77 -2.32 1.54
C ASP A 558 -8.25 -2.75 1.40
N ALA A 559 -8.45 -3.93 0.83
CA ALA A 559 -9.76 -4.47 0.51
C ALA A 559 -10.72 -4.50 1.73
N ARG A 560 -10.18 -4.69 2.94
CA ARG A 560 -10.96 -4.74 4.19
C ARG A 560 -11.71 -3.42 4.44
N VAL A 561 -11.18 -2.29 3.96
CA VAL A 561 -11.80 -0.95 4.10
C VAL A 561 -13.12 -0.87 3.34
N PHE A 562 -13.22 -1.44 2.14
CA PHE A 562 -14.42 -1.36 1.30
C PHE A 562 -15.35 -2.57 1.45
N ALA A 563 -14.77 -3.73 1.78
CA ALA A 563 -15.44 -5.02 1.88
C ALA A 563 -16.72 -4.96 2.73
N ARG A 564 -16.60 -4.82 4.05
CA ARG A 564 -17.69 -4.98 5.02
C ARG A 564 -18.42 -3.66 5.32
N SER A 565 -18.48 -2.79 4.33
CA SER A 565 -18.88 -1.39 4.48
C SER A 565 -19.96 -1.01 3.48
N TYR A 566 -20.78 -0.02 3.84
CA TYR A 566 -21.69 0.69 2.94
C TYR A 566 -20.96 1.89 2.32
N ASN A 567 -20.79 1.90 1.01
CA ASN A 567 -19.87 2.78 0.28
C ASN A 567 -20.66 3.85 -0.47
N ILE A 568 -20.59 5.07 0.06
CA ILE A 568 -21.24 6.26 -0.47
C ILE A 568 -20.21 7.03 -1.29
N GLY A 569 -20.43 7.17 -2.60
CA GLY A 569 -19.57 7.99 -3.45
C GLY A 569 -20.04 9.44 -3.47
N TYR A 570 -19.24 10.37 -2.95
CA TYR A 570 -19.53 11.81 -3.08
C TYR A 570 -18.89 12.34 -4.36
N VAL A 571 -19.67 12.37 -5.43
CA VAL A 571 -19.20 12.62 -6.80
C VAL A 571 -19.55 14.02 -7.30
N PHE A 572 -18.74 14.52 -8.24
CA PHE A 572 -18.96 15.78 -8.93
C PHE A 572 -18.85 15.56 -10.44
N TRP A 573 -19.64 16.31 -11.22
CA TRP A 573 -19.51 16.42 -12.67
C TRP A 573 -20.11 17.73 -13.16
N GLU A 574 -19.79 18.17 -14.39
CA GLU A 574 -20.27 19.45 -14.92
C GLU A 574 -20.96 19.41 -16.29
N LEU A 575 -20.96 18.31 -17.04
CA LEU A 575 -21.75 18.23 -18.28
C LEU A 575 -23.11 17.56 -18.04
N ASP A 576 -24.09 17.79 -18.92
CA ASP A 576 -25.43 17.20 -18.82
C ASP A 576 -25.50 15.71 -19.19
N GLN A 577 -24.35 15.04 -19.34
CA GLN A 577 -24.18 13.61 -19.61
C GLN A 577 -23.04 13.05 -18.76
N VAL A 578 -23.21 11.83 -18.23
CA VAL A 578 -22.17 11.12 -17.46
C VAL A 578 -21.18 10.43 -18.40
N PRO A 579 -19.86 10.66 -18.27
CA PRO A 579 -18.83 9.95 -19.03
C PRO A 579 -18.90 8.44 -18.87
N ARG A 580 -18.63 7.69 -19.94
CA ARG A 580 -18.58 6.22 -19.89
C ARG A 580 -17.57 5.72 -18.86
N ALA A 581 -16.44 6.41 -18.69
CA ALA A 581 -15.43 6.13 -17.68
C ALA A 581 -15.92 6.22 -16.22
N HIS A 582 -17.04 6.91 -15.94
CA HIS A 582 -17.63 6.95 -14.60
C HIS A 582 -18.40 5.66 -14.26
N ARG A 583 -18.92 4.91 -15.25
CA ARG A 583 -19.89 3.82 -15.04
C ARG A 583 -19.36 2.75 -14.10
N LEU A 584 -18.16 2.23 -14.36
CA LEU A 584 -17.55 1.22 -13.48
C LEU A 584 -17.36 1.75 -12.04
N GLY A 585 -17.14 3.05 -11.84
CA GLY A 585 -17.05 3.63 -10.50
C GLY A 585 -18.40 3.69 -9.77
N LEU A 586 -19.49 3.93 -10.51
CA LEU A 586 -20.85 3.95 -9.97
C LEU A 586 -21.34 2.53 -9.62
N ASP A 587 -21.05 1.55 -10.48
CA ASP A 587 -21.36 0.11 -10.28
C ASP A 587 -20.66 -0.53 -9.06
N LEU A 588 -19.76 0.20 -8.39
CA LEU A 588 -18.99 -0.26 -7.23
C LEU A 588 -19.43 0.43 -5.92
N LEU A 589 -20.42 1.31 -5.97
CA LEU A 589 -21.01 1.98 -4.81
C LEU A 589 -22.27 1.27 -4.34
N ASP A 590 -22.72 1.62 -3.13
CA ASP A 590 -24.05 1.27 -2.63
C ASP A 590 -25.00 2.48 -2.68
N GLU A 591 -24.46 3.70 -2.71
CA GLU A 591 -25.18 4.98 -2.81
C GLU A 591 -24.30 6.09 -3.41
N VAL A 592 -24.92 7.07 -4.05
CA VAL A 592 -24.25 8.27 -4.60
C VAL A 592 -24.74 9.52 -3.87
N TRP A 593 -23.82 10.32 -3.33
CA TRP A 593 -24.09 11.64 -2.77
C TRP A 593 -23.61 12.74 -3.72
N VAL A 594 -24.40 13.81 -3.83
CA VAL A 594 -24.10 14.97 -4.66
C VAL A 594 -24.40 16.28 -3.95
N ALA A 595 -23.77 17.36 -4.43
CA ALA A 595 -23.89 18.70 -3.85
C ALA A 595 -25.05 19.54 -4.41
N SER A 596 -25.73 19.08 -5.46
CA SER A 596 -26.81 19.81 -6.12
C SER A 596 -27.78 18.90 -6.86
N ALA A 597 -29.04 19.33 -6.95
CA ALA A 597 -30.08 18.69 -7.77
C ALA A 597 -29.71 18.58 -9.27
N TYR A 598 -28.84 19.45 -9.77
CA TYR A 598 -28.27 19.34 -11.13
C TYR A 598 -27.42 18.08 -11.26
N ASN A 599 -26.49 17.85 -10.32
CA ASN A 599 -25.72 16.60 -10.31
C ASN A 599 -26.60 15.38 -10.02
N ARG A 600 -27.65 15.52 -9.20
CA ARG A 600 -28.59 14.43 -8.95
C ARG A 600 -29.23 13.94 -10.25
N ALA A 601 -29.83 14.84 -11.02
CA ALA A 601 -30.47 14.51 -12.30
C ALA A 601 -29.50 13.92 -13.34
N ILE A 602 -28.22 14.30 -13.29
CA ILE A 602 -27.17 13.73 -14.14
C ILE A 602 -26.88 12.26 -13.77
N TYR A 603 -26.76 11.94 -12.48
CA TYR A 603 -26.38 10.59 -12.02
C TYR A 603 -27.57 9.62 -11.87
N GLU A 604 -28.79 10.09 -11.58
CA GLU A 604 -30.01 9.26 -11.55
C GLU A 604 -30.34 8.61 -12.90
N GLY A 605 -29.91 9.23 -14.01
CA GLY A 605 -30.05 8.65 -15.36
C GLY A 605 -28.91 7.72 -15.78
N ALA A 606 -27.94 7.43 -14.90
CA ALA A 606 -26.65 6.82 -15.27
C ALA A 606 -26.20 5.66 -14.36
N CYS A 607 -26.93 5.34 -13.29
CA CYS A 607 -26.64 4.21 -12.40
C CYS A 607 -27.91 3.74 -11.66
N ASP A 608 -27.94 2.46 -11.27
CA ASP A 608 -29.10 1.84 -10.59
C ASP A 608 -29.09 2.06 -9.06
N VAL A 609 -28.01 2.64 -8.51
CA VAL A 609 -27.87 2.94 -7.08
C VAL A 609 -28.58 4.25 -6.71
N PRO A 610 -29.10 4.39 -5.48
CA PRO A 610 -29.80 5.60 -5.05
C PRO A 610 -28.88 6.84 -5.08
N VAL A 611 -29.40 7.96 -5.60
CA VAL A 611 -28.67 9.23 -5.73
C VAL A 611 -29.33 10.31 -4.87
N HIS A 612 -28.59 10.87 -3.92
CA HIS A 612 -29.10 11.84 -2.95
C HIS A 612 -28.41 13.20 -3.07
N ASP A 613 -29.20 14.25 -3.36
CA ASP A 613 -28.77 15.63 -3.12
C ASP A 613 -28.77 15.90 -1.62
N VAL A 614 -27.60 15.79 -1.02
CA VAL A 614 -27.34 16.12 0.38
C VAL A 614 -26.85 17.56 0.53
N GLY A 615 -26.37 18.18 -0.55
CA GLY A 615 -25.67 19.46 -0.52
C GLY A 615 -24.24 19.35 0.05
N LEU A 616 -23.41 20.35 -0.22
CA LEU A 616 -22.07 20.49 0.36
C LEU A 616 -22.06 21.68 1.32
N ALA A 617 -21.37 21.55 2.47
CA ALA A 617 -21.20 22.69 3.36
C ALA A 617 -20.26 23.74 2.74
N VAL A 618 -20.53 25.01 2.98
CA VAL A 618 -19.59 26.09 2.70
C VAL A 618 -18.65 26.26 3.90
N GLU A 619 -17.39 26.56 3.62
CA GLU A 619 -16.36 26.79 4.63
C GLU A 619 -16.70 28.06 5.43
N PRO A 620 -16.84 28.00 6.77
CA PRO A 620 -17.13 29.18 7.58
C PRO A 620 -16.08 30.28 7.39
N LEU A 621 -16.53 31.53 7.35
CA LEU A 621 -15.60 32.67 7.32
C LEU A 621 -14.80 32.74 8.64
N PRO A 622 -13.48 33.02 8.58
CA PRO A 622 -12.67 33.24 9.77
C PRO A 622 -13.00 34.61 10.41
N GLU A 623 -12.73 34.75 11.71
CA GLU A 623 -13.04 35.96 12.49
C GLU A 623 -12.40 37.24 11.93
N THR A 624 -11.20 37.10 11.37
CA THR A 624 -10.50 38.16 10.65
C THR A 624 -10.13 37.69 9.25
N ILE A 625 -10.44 38.53 8.27
CA ILE A 625 -10.02 38.36 6.87
C ILE A 625 -9.11 39.55 6.55
N PRO A 626 -7.84 39.33 6.18
CA PRO A 626 -6.96 40.41 5.73
C PRO A 626 -7.44 40.89 4.36
N GLY A 627 -7.50 42.21 4.16
CA GLY A 627 -7.89 42.75 2.86
C GLY A 627 -7.79 44.27 2.78
N SER A 628 -7.05 44.72 1.77
CA SER A 628 -7.17 46.07 1.22
C SER A 628 -6.95 45.99 -0.29
N ARG A 629 -7.44 46.99 -1.03
CA ARG A 629 -7.30 46.99 -2.49
C ARG A 629 -5.84 47.04 -2.93
N ALA A 630 -5.03 47.87 -2.28
CA ALA A 630 -3.57 47.91 -2.41
C ALA A 630 -2.90 46.52 -2.29
N ALA A 631 -3.27 45.70 -1.30
CA ALA A 631 -2.62 44.40 -1.04
C ALA A 631 -2.73 43.41 -2.22
N TYR A 632 -3.76 43.57 -3.05
CA TYR A 632 -4.01 42.73 -4.23
C TYR A 632 -3.76 43.44 -5.57
N GLY A 633 -3.24 44.67 -5.55
CA GLY A 633 -3.04 45.48 -6.76
C GLY A 633 -4.35 45.93 -7.41
N LEU A 634 -5.43 46.05 -6.63
CA LEU A 634 -6.71 46.60 -7.06
C LEU A 634 -6.69 48.14 -7.02
N PRO A 635 -7.54 48.82 -7.81
CA PRO A 635 -7.65 50.27 -7.76
C PRO A 635 -8.42 50.72 -6.50
N GLU A 636 -7.82 51.63 -5.73
CA GLU A 636 -8.38 52.19 -4.49
C GLU A 636 -9.78 52.79 -4.66
N THR A 637 -10.08 53.34 -5.84
CA THR A 637 -11.38 53.92 -6.21
C THR A 637 -12.02 53.18 -7.38
N GLY A 638 -13.33 53.38 -7.57
CA GLY A 638 -14.10 52.74 -8.63
C GLY A 638 -14.69 51.38 -8.25
N PHE A 639 -15.51 50.83 -9.15
CA PHE A 639 -16.26 49.58 -8.96
C PHE A 639 -15.50 48.39 -9.55
N VAL A 640 -15.27 47.34 -8.76
CA VAL A 640 -14.44 46.19 -9.11
C VAL A 640 -15.27 44.91 -9.24
N TYR A 641 -15.38 44.40 -10.46
CA TYR A 641 -15.89 43.07 -10.76
C TYR A 641 -14.78 42.02 -10.63
N LEU A 642 -15.06 40.91 -9.97
CA LEU A 642 -14.12 39.79 -9.79
C LEU A 642 -14.68 38.48 -10.34
N ALA A 643 -13.85 37.73 -11.05
CA ALA A 643 -14.05 36.29 -11.27
C ALA A 643 -12.83 35.50 -10.77
N THR A 644 -13.07 34.37 -10.10
CA THR A 644 -12.01 33.45 -9.64
C THR A 644 -12.17 32.07 -10.26
N PHE A 645 -11.10 31.50 -10.82
CA PHE A 645 -11.06 30.16 -11.42
C PHE A 645 -9.63 29.59 -11.43
N ASP A 646 -9.48 28.34 -11.86
CA ASP A 646 -8.19 27.67 -12.14
C ASP A 646 -8.11 27.36 -13.65
N ALA A 647 -6.95 27.58 -14.28
CA ALA A 647 -6.76 27.26 -15.69
C ALA A 647 -6.78 25.76 -15.99
N PHE A 648 -6.47 24.90 -15.01
CA PHE A 648 -6.61 23.44 -15.14
C PHE A 648 -8.07 22.95 -15.10
N SER A 649 -9.04 23.79 -14.74
CA SER A 649 -10.48 23.43 -14.73
C SER A 649 -11.20 23.64 -16.07
N PHE A 650 -10.44 23.67 -17.17
CA PHE A 650 -10.84 24.02 -18.54
C PHE A 650 -11.43 25.43 -18.68
N ILE A 651 -10.65 26.35 -19.24
CA ILE A 651 -11.07 27.76 -19.29
C ILE A 651 -12.30 28.00 -20.18
N GLU A 652 -12.60 27.14 -21.17
CA GLU A 652 -13.84 27.30 -21.93
C GLU A 652 -15.09 27.01 -21.08
N ARG A 653 -15.04 26.07 -20.14
CA ARG A 653 -16.12 25.87 -19.16
C ARG A 653 -16.29 27.09 -18.24
N LYS A 654 -15.19 27.71 -17.82
CA LYS A 654 -15.20 28.89 -16.93
C LYS A 654 -15.48 30.22 -17.66
N ASN A 655 -15.33 30.25 -18.98
CA ASN A 655 -15.68 31.33 -19.91
C ASN A 655 -15.17 32.76 -19.57
N PRO A 656 -13.89 32.97 -19.21
CA PRO A 656 -13.36 34.31 -18.98
C PRO A 656 -13.39 35.18 -20.26
N LEU A 657 -13.38 34.58 -21.45
CA LEU A 657 -13.56 35.29 -22.72
C LEU A 657 -14.96 35.90 -22.86
N GLY A 658 -16.02 35.17 -22.47
CA GLY A 658 -17.38 35.69 -22.40
C GLY A 658 -17.51 36.83 -21.40
N LEU A 659 -16.86 36.72 -20.23
CA LEU A 659 -16.84 37.78 -19.22
C LEU A 659 -16.13 39.06 -19.68
N VAL A 660 -14.96 38.95 -20.33
CA VAL A 660 -14.26 40.11 -20.91
C VAL A 660 -15.13 40.80 -21.96
N ARG A 661 -15.85 40.03 -22.80
CA ARG A 661 -16.80 40.57 -23.76
C ARG A 661 -17.99 41.26 -23.08
N ALA A 662 -18.55 40.68 -22.01
CA ALA A 662 -19.68 41.24 -21.27
C ALA A 662 -19.32 42.57 -20.60
N PHE A 663 -18.15 42.65 -19.96
CA PHE A 663 -17.65 43.90 -19.38
C PHE A 663 -17.45 45.00 -20.44
N LEU A 664 -16.86 44.66 -21.59
CA LEU A 664 -16.66 45.62 -22.70
C LEU A 664 -17.98 46.03 -23.39
N ALA A 665 -19.01 45.19 -23.35
CA ALA A 665 -20.35 45.52 -23.84
C ALA A 665 -21.14 46.38 -22.85
N ALA A 666 -21.03 46.10 -21.54
CA ALA A 666 -21.64 46.91 -20.48
C ALA A 666 -21.01 48.30 -20.39
N PHE A 667 -19.67 48.37 -20.46
CA PHE A 667 -18.89 49.59 -20.26
C PHE A 667 -17.89 49.77 -21.42
N PRO A 668 -18.33 50.32 -22.57
CA PRO A 668 -17.48 50.52 -23.74
C PRO A 668 -16.18 51.27 -23.43
N LYS A 669 -15.13 51.05 -24.25
CA LYS A 669 -13.86 51.75 -24.07
C LYS A 669 -14.05 53.26 -24.23
N GLY A 670 -13.72 54.03 -23.19
CA GLY A 670 -13.98 55.47 -23.10
C GLY A 670 -15.17 55.84 -22.22
N SER A 671 -15.88 54.86 -21.63
CA SER A 671 -16.84 55.06 -20.54
C SER A 671 -16.25 55.95 -19.43
N PRO A 672 -16.95 57.01 -18.98
CA PRO A 672 -16.55 57.80 -17.80
C PRO A 672 -16.73 57.03 -16.48
N GLU A 673 -17.49 55.94 -16.47
CA GLU A 673 -17.71 55.12 -15.28
C GLU A 673 -16.39 54.49 -14.79
N PRO A 674 -15.99 54.70 -13.51
CA PRO A 674 -14.74 54.17 -12.96
C PRO A 674 -14.93 52.68 -12.61
N VAL A 675 -14.97 51.83 -13.63
CA VAL A 675 -15.24 50.39 -13.51
C VAL A 675 -14.04 49.54 -13.91
N HIS A 676 -13.87 48.40 -13.25
CA HIS A 676 -12.72 47.51 -13.42
C HIS A 676 -13.14 46.03 -13.41
N LEU A 677 -12.42 45.20 -14.17
CA LEU A 677 -12.61 43.75 -14.22
C LEU A 677 -11.32 43.03 -13.80
N VAL A 678 -11.43 42.12 -12.84
CA VAL A 678 -10.33 41.33 -12.31
C VAL A 678 -10.58 39.85 -12.56
N LEU A 679 -9.67 39.22 -13.30
CA LEU A 679 -9.65 37.79 -13.54
C LEU A 679 -8.57 37.15 -12.68
N LYS A 680 -8.95 36.57 -11.54
CA LYS A 680 -8.05 35.78 -10.70
C LYS A 680 -8.00 34.35 -11.23
N THR A 681 -6.85 33.98 -11.76
CA THR A 681 -6.54 32.62 -12.24
C THR A 681 -5.31 32.07 -11.53
N GLN A 682 -4.97 30.82 -11.82
CA GLN A 682 -3.71 30.19 -11.45
C GLN A 682 -3.43 29.10 -12.49
N ASN A 683 -2.20 28.58 -12.52
CA ASN A 683 -1.73 27.55 -13.45
C ASN A 683 -1.81 27.92 -14.94
N ARG A 684 -2.16 29.16 -15.31
CA ARG A 684 -2.37 29.55 -16.72
C ARG A 684 -1.12 29.31 -17.57
N THR A 685 0.06 29.64 -17.05
CA THR A 685 1.35 29.41 -17.73
C THR A 685 1.77 27.92 -17.80
N SER A 686 1.05 27.03 -17.09
CA SER A 686 1.30 25.58 -17.07
C SER A 686 0.32 24.79 -17.95
N VAL A 687 -0.61 25.45 -18.65
CA VAL A 687 -1.50 24.83 -19.64
C VAL A 687 -0.78 24.75 -20.99
N ASP A 688 -0.47 23.53 -21.44
CA ASP A 688 0.19 23.22 -22.72
C ASP A 688 -0.79 22.83 -23.85
N ASP A 689 -2.09 22.74 -23.55
CA ASP A 689 -3.17 22.47 -24.53
C ASP A 689 -3.30 23.59 -25.60
N PRO A 690 -3.18 23.28 -26.91
CA PRO A 690 -3.26 24.28 -27.98
C PRO A 690 -4.57 25.07 -28.04
N HIS A 691 -5.71 24.46 -27.70
CA HIS A 691 -7.02 25.11 -27.78
C HIS A 691 -7.17 26.18 -26.70
N GLN A 692 -6.91 25.83 -25.43
CA GLN A 692 -6.89 26.79 -24.33
C GLN A 692 -5.80 27.85 -24.47
N VAL A 693 -4.64 27.53 -25.05
CA VAL A 693 -3.62 28.54 -25.40
C VAL A 693 -4.15 29.53 -26.46
N GLY A 694 -4.95 29.08 -27.42
CA GLY A 694 -5.65 29.96 -28.39
C GLY A 694 -6.68 30.87 -27.73
N LEU A 695 -7.47 30.35 -26.78
CA LEU A 695 -8.41 31.12 -25.98
C LEU A 695 -7.70 32.17 -25.11
N TRP A 696 -6.59 31.83 -24.45
CA TRP A 696 -5.79 32.77 -23.66
C TRP A 696 -5.22 33.91 -24.50
N ARG A 697 -4.63 33.62 -25.68
CA ARG A 697 -4.17 34.67 -26.62
C ARG A 697 -5.29 35.63 -27.02
N THR A 698 -6.52 35.11 -27.19
CA THR A 698 -7.69 35.94 -27.50
C THR A 698 -8.07 36.86 -26.33
N ILE A 699 -7.95 36.38 -25.09
CA ILE A 699 -8.18 37.17 -23.87
C ILE A 699 -7.09 38.26 -23.72
N ASP A 700 -5.81 37.92 -23.90
CA ASP A 700 -4.71 38.88 -23.84
C ASP A 700 -4.87 40.04 -24.85
N ALA A 701 -5.26 39.72 -26.09
CA ALA A 701 -5.47 40.72 -27.14
C ALA A 701 -6.62 41.70 -26.83
N LEU A 702 -7.58 41.31 -25.99
CA LEU A 702 -8.64 42.18 -25.48
C LEU A 702 -8.16 43.01 -24.28
N ILE A 703 -7.43 42.40 -23.35
CA ILE A 703 -6.91 43.07 -22.15
C ILE A 703 -5.85 44.12 -22.51
N ALA A 704 -4.94 43.82 -23.44
CA ALA A 704 -3.95 44.78 -23.96
C ALA A 704 -4.58 46.01 -24.62
N ARG A 705 -5.89 45.99 -24.91
CA ARG A 705 -6.64 47.12 -25.46
C ARG A 705 -7.41 47.94 -24.41
N ASP A 706 -7.58 47.45 -23.18
CA ASP A 706 -8.33 48.15 -22.13
C ASP A 706 -7.72 47.99 -20.72
N PRO A 707 -7.07 49.04 -20.16
CA PRO A 707 -6.34 48.96 -18.88
C PRO A 707 -7.26 48.83 -17.65
N ARG A 708 -8.59 48.86 -17.83
CA ARG A 708 -9.55 48.57 -16.76
C ARG A 708 -9.61 47.08 -16.42
N ILE A 709 -9.13 46.20 -17.31
CA ILE A 709 -9.13 44.75 -17.14
C ILE A 709 -7.75 44.28 -16.66
N ARG A 710 -7.71 43.44 -15.61
CA ARG A 710 -6.48 42.91 -15.00
C ARG A 710 -6.57 41.39 -14.81
N ILE A 711 -5.45 40.69 -15.00
CA ILE A 711 -5.29 39.29 -14.60
C ILE A 711 -4.40 39.22 -13.38
N ILE A 712 -4.78 38.38 -12.41
CA ILE A 712 -3.92 37.93 -11.31
C ILE A 712 -3.69 36.42 -11.55
N ASP A 713 -2.51 36.04 -12.05
CA ASP A 713 -2.13 34.63 -12.27
C ASP A 713 -1.10 34.20 -11.21
N ARG A 714 -1.60 33.72 -10.07
CA ARG A 714 -0.81 33.13 -8.98
C ARG A 714 -1.70 32.30 -8.06
N THR A 715 -1.17 31.25 -7.46
CA THR A 715 -1.81 30.61 -6.31
C THR A 715 -1.87 31.62 -5.16
N LEU A 716 -2.98 31.65 -4.41
CA LEU A 716 -3.13 32.43 -3.19
C LEU A 716 -3.43 31.47 -2.03
N PRO A 717 -2.95 31.75 -0.81
CA PRO A 717 -3.53 31.18 0.40
C PRO A 717 -5.05 31.38 0.43
N TYR A 718 -5.80 30.43 1.00
CA TYR A 718 -7.27 30.51 1.02
C TYR A 718 -7.79 31.79 1.71
N ILE A 719 -7.11 32.21 2.79
CA ILE A 719 -7.38 33.46 3.50
C ILE A 719 -7.24 34.71 2.60
N ASP A 720 -6.23 34.76 1.71
CA ASP A 720 -6.04 35.83 0.73
C ASP A 720 -7.05 35.77 -0.42
N LEU A 721 -7.56 34.59 -0.76
CA LEU A 721 -8.63 34.44 -1.75
C LEU A 721 -9.96 35.01 -1.22
N LEU A 722 -10.24 34.82 0.08
CA LEU A 722 -11.38 35.49 0.75
C LEU A 722 -11.16 37.00 0.83
N GLY A 723 -9.97 37.46 1.21
CA GLY A 723 -9.61 38.89 1.25
C GLY A 723 -9.75 39.59 -0.11
N LEU A 724 -9.32 38.94 -1.18
CA LEU A 724 -9.51 39.40 -2.56
C LEU A 724 -10.99 39.51 -2.94
N LYS A 725 -11.83 38.54 -2.55
CA LYS A 725 -13.28 38.58 -2.80
C LYS A 725 -13.98 39.69 -2.00
N GLN A 726 -13.58 39.91 -0.75
CA GLN A 726 -14.10 40.97 0.11
C GLN A 726 -13.71 42.37 -0.39
N SER A 727 -12.53 42.50 -1.01
CA SER A 727 -12.00 43.78 -1.54
C SER A 727 -12.68 44.26 -2.83
N CYS A 728 -13.57 43.46 -3.42
CA CYS A 728 -14.29 43.75 -4.66
C CYS A 728 -15.78 44.07 -4.41
N ASP A 729 -16.45 44.62 -5.42
CA ASP A 729 -17.82 45.14 -5.28
C ASP A 729 -18.88 44.22 -5.89
N ALA A 730 -18.50 43.36 -6.83
CA ALA A 730 -19.35 42.27 -7.34
C ALA A 730 -18.52 41.05 -7.76
N TYR A 731 -19.08 39.86 -7.59
CA TYR A 731 -18.53 38.61 -8.08
C TYR A 731 -19.28 38.16 -9.35
N VAL A 732 -18.56 37.70 -10.38
CA VAL A 732 -19.14 37.34 -11.67
C VAL A 732 -18.70 35.94 -12.10
N SER A 733 -19.64 35.13 -12.55
CA SER A 733 -19.39 33.79 -13.10
C SER A 733 -20.30 33.50 -14.28
N LEU A 734 -19.84 33.87 -15.48
CA LEU A 734 -20.50 33.51 -16.75
C LEU A 734 -20.11 32.10 -17.22
N HIS A 735 -20.04 31.15 -16.29
CA HIS A 735 -19.65 29.77 -16.57
C HIS A 735 -20.63 29.10 -17.55
N ARG A 736 -20.12 28.13 -18.31
CA ARG A 736 -20.96 27.27 -19.16
C ARG A 736 -21.60 26.14 -18.37
N SER A 737 -20.92 25.66 -17.31
CA SER A 737 -21.49 24.78 -16.28
C SER A 737 -20.59 24.65 -15.05
N GLU A 738 -21.16 24.37 -13.88
CA GLU A 738 -20.52 24.12 -12.58
C GLU A 738 -21.30 23.03 -11.81
N GLY A 739 -20.63 22.10 -11.12
CA GLY A 739 -21.33 21.11 -10.25
C GLY A 739 -21.93 21.74 -8.97
N LEU A 740 -21.36 22.86 -8.53
CA LEU A 740 -21.85 23.66 -7.40
C LEU A 740 -21.44 25.14 -7.54
N GLY A 741 -20.18 25.41 -7.88
CA GLY A 741 -19.68 26.78 -8.01
C GLY A 741 -19.26 27.43 -6.69
N ILE A 742 -18.41 26.74 -5.91
CA ILE A 742 -17.82 27.17 -4.62
C ILE A 742 -17.43 28.66 -4.62
N GLY A 743 -16.83 29.14 -5.71
CA GLY A 743 -16.39 30.54 -5.84
C GLY A 743 -17.49 31.59 -5.62
N MET A 744 -18.73 31.29 -6.02
CA MET A 744 -19.91 32.17 -5.87
C MET A 744 -20.49 32.12 -4.45
N ILE A 745 -20.67 30.93 -3.86
CA ILE A 745 -21.25 30.79 -2.52
C ILE A 745 -20.34 31.40 -1.43
N GLU A 746 -19.01 31.34 -1.61
CA GLU A 746 -18.05 32.09 -0.78
C GLU A 746 -18.23 33.62 -0.93
N ALA A 747 -18.50 34.13 -2.13
CA ALA A 747 -18.77 35.55 -2.36
C ALA A 747 -20.11 36.00 -1.73
N MET A 748 -21.11 35.11 -1.72
CA MET A 748 -22.38 35.33 -1.00
C MET A 748 -22.19 35.42 0.52
N GLN A 749 -21.34 34.57 1.12
CA GLN A 749 -21.00 34.72 2.56
C GLN A 749 -20.39 36.10 2.84
N LEU A 750 -19.53 36.59 1.95
CA LEU A 750 -18.89 37.91 2.02
C LEU A 750 -19.82 39.08 1.65
N LYS A 751 -21.15 38.83 1.54
CA LYS A 751 -22.17 39.82 1.14
C LYS A 751 -21.74 40.59 -0.13
N ARG A 752 -21.21 39.88 -1.12
CA ARG A 752 -20.89 40.44 -2.45
C ARG A 752 -22.04 40.11 -3.41
N PRO A 753 -22.61 41.08 -4.14
CA PRO A 753 -23.54 40.82 -5.24
C PRO A 753 -22.94 39.79 -6.22
N VAL A 754 -23.73 38.78 -6.59
CA VAL A 754 -23.30 37.73 -7.54
C VAL A 754 -24.05 37.87 -8.86
N ILE A 755 -23.31 37.94 -9.96
CA ILE A 755 -23.83 37.79 -11.33
C ILE A 755 -23.44 36.38 -11.81
N ALA A 756 -24.41 35.56 -12.22
CA ALA A 756 -24.16 34.16 -12.58
C ALA A 756 -25.02 33.67 -13.74
N THR A 757 -24.50 32.76 -14.56
CA THR A 757 -25.31 32.01 -15.54
C THR A 757 -26.47 31.29 -14.84
N ALA A 758 -27.67 31.34 -15.44
CA ALA A 758 -28.88 30.71 -14.93
C ALA A 758 -28.96 29.18 -15.15
N TYR A 759 -27.83 28.47 -15.05
CA TYR A 759 -27.70 27.06 -15.42
C TYR A 759 -26.71 26.33 -14.52
N SER A 760 -26.93 25.02 -14.30
CA SER A 760 -26.11 24.08 -13.52
C SER A 760 -26.23 24.21 -11.98
N GLY A 761 -25.27 23.63 -11.23
CA GLY A 761 -25.39 23.38 -9.79
C GLY A 761 -25.38 24.61 -8.89
N ASN A 762 -25.02 25.78 -9.43
CA ASN A 762 -25.13 27.06 -8.72
C ASN A 762 -26.58 27.43 -8.36
N LEU A 763 -27.57 26.94 -9.10
CA LEU A 763 -28.99 27.18 -8.85
C LEU A 763 -29.49 26.63 -7.50
N ALA A 764 -28.68 25.82 -6.80
CA ALA A 764 -28.91 25.46 -5.40
C ALA A 764 -28.90 26.68 -4.44
N PHE A 765 -28.22 27.77 -4.82
CA PHE A 765 -28.13 29.00 -4.02
C PHE A 765 -28.30 30.31 -4.82
N CYS A 766 -28.09 30.31 -6.13
CA CYS A 766 -28.37 31.44 -7.03
C CYS A 766 -29.82 31.39 -7.52
N THR A 767 -30.67 32.23 -6.93
CA THR A 767 -32.07 32.46 -7.32
C THR A 767 -32.23 33.94 -7.73
N PRO A 768 -33.38 34.38 -8.30
CA PRO A 768 -33.61 35.79 -8.61
C PRO A 768 -33.48 36.71 -7.38
N GLU A 769 -33.73 36.20 -6.18
CA GLU A 769 -33.67 36.94 -4.91
C GLU A 769 -32.24 37.07 -4.36
N THR A 770 -31.33 36.14 -4.70
CA THR A 770 -29.96 36.08 -4.17
C THR A 770 -28.88 36.47 -5.20
N ALA A 771 -29.20 36.42 -6.49
CA ALA A 771 -28.26 36.65 -7.58
C ALA A 771 -28.88 37.43 -8.74
N PHE A 772 -28.02 38.00 -9.57
CA PHE A 772 -28.35 38.54 -10.88
C PHE A 772 -28.12 37.43 -11.91
N LEU A 773 -29.19 36.70 -12.21
CA LEU A 773 -29.15 35.58 -13.13
C LEU A 773 -29.02 36.05 -14.59
N VAL A 774 -28.18 35.39 -15.35
CA VAL A 774 -27.87 35.66 -16.76
C VAL A 774 -28.46 34.56 -17.63
N ASP A 775 -29.27 34.96 -18.61
CA ASP A 775 -29.90 34.05 -19.58
C ASP A 775 -28.87 33.27 -20.40
N TYR A 776 -29.26 32.16 -21.01
CA TYR A 776 -28.38 31.32 -21.81
C TYR A 776 -29.13 30.57 -22.91
N THR A 777 -28.39 30.00 -23.86
CA THR A 777 -28.87 28.94 -24.75
C THR A 777 -28.05 27.67 -24.52
N LEU A 778 -28.64 26.49 -24.68
CA LEU A 778 -27.88 25.24 -24.63
C LEU A 778 -27.18 25.01 -25.98
N VAL A 779 -25.86 24.81 -25.94
CA VAL A 779 -25.04 24.50 -27.11
C VAL A 779 -24.28 23.19 -26.91
N PRO A 780 -24.03 22.39 -27.96
CA PRO A 780 -23.21 21.19 -27.86
C PRO A 780 -21.78 21.51 -27.40
N VAL A 781 -21.23 20.65 -26.54
CA VAL A 781 -19.83 20.68 -26.12
C VAL A 781 -18.98 20.04 -27.21
N ARG A 782 -17.81 20.61 -27.53
CA ARG A 782 -16.87 20.01 -28.47
C ARG A 782 -15.84 19.13 -27.75
N PRO A 783 -15.30 18.06 -28.37
CA PRO A 783 -14.31 17.18 -27.73
C PRO A 783 -13.04 17.89 -27.21
N GLU A 784 -12.68 19.04 -27.80
CA GLU A 784 -11.53 19.85 -27.40
C GLU A 784 -11.85 20.82 -26.25
N ALA A 785 -13.13 21.07 -25.98
CA ALA A 785 -13.60 22.12 -25.06
C ALA A 785 -13.65 21.68 -23.59
N TYR A 786 -13.73 20.37 -23.34
CA TYR A 786 -13.72 19.76 -22.00
C TYR A 786 -13.13 18.35 -22.03
N ILE A 787 -12.85 17.77 -20.85
CA ILE A 787 -12.45 16.36 -20.75
C ILE A 787 -13.67 15.43 -20.86
N ALA A 788 -13.47 14.24 -21.44
CA ALA A 788 -14.44 13.15 -21.49
C ALA A 788 -15.86 13.56 -21.95
N VAL A 789 -15.92 14.34 -23.04
CA VAL A 789 -17.17 14.81 -23.65
C VAL A 789 -17.88 13.66 -24.38
N GLU A 790 -19.04 13.25 -23.88
CA GLU A 790 -19.89 12.24 -24.52
C GLU A 790 -20.69 12.83 -25.69
N PRO A 791 -20.96 12.06 -26.76
CA PRO A 791 -21.79 12.49 -27.88
C PRO A 791 -23.15 13.04 -27.42
N GLY A 792 -23.47 14.27 -27.80
CA GLY A 792 -24.71 14.94 -27.41
C GLY A 792 -24.66 15.74 -26.10
N SER A 793 -23.52 15.75 -25.40
CA SER A 793 -23.28 16.63 -24.25
C SER A 793 -23.48 18.11 -24.61
N ARG A 794 -24.13 18.86 -23.71
CA ARG A 794 -24.41 20.30 -23.83
C ARG A 794 -24.03 21.05 -22.57
N TRP A 795 -23.89 22.36 -22.74
CA TRP A 795 -23.71 23.33 -21.66
C TRP A 795 -24.34 24.67 -22.04
N ALA A 796 -24.41 25.61 -21.10
CA ALA A 796 -24.92 26.94 -21.36
C ALA A 796 -23.91 27.80 -22.14
N GLU A 797 -24.36 28.47 -23.19
CA GLU A 797 -23.71 29.69 -23.71
C GLU A 797 -24.42 30.90 -23.11
N PRO A 798 -23.79 31.67 -22.20
CA PRO A 798 -24.44 32.81 -21.56
C PRO A 798 -24.72 33.94 -22.55
N SER A 799 -25.92 34.51 -22.45
CA SER A 799 -26.39 35.63 -23.25
C SER A 799 -25.57 36.88 -22.96
N LEU A 800 -24.72 37.26 -23.92
CA LEU A 800 -23.85 38.44 -23.81
C LEU A 800 -24.62 39.75 -23.49
N PRO A 801 -25.79 40.04 -24.08
CA PRO A 801 -26.61 41.19 -23.69
C PRO A 801 -27.16 41.08 -22.26
N SER A 802 -27.60 39.90 -21.83
CA SER A 802 -28.12 39.67 -20.46
C SER A 802 -27.02 39.86 -19.42
N ALA A 803 -25.82 39.33 -19.69
CA ALA A 803 -24.63 39.55 -18.85
C ALA A 803 -24.26 41.04 -18.75
N ALA A 804 -24.29 41.77 -19.86
CA ALA A 804 -23.99 43.20 -19.86
C ALA A 804 -25.05 44.02 -19.08
N ALA A 805 -26.32 43.66 -19.22
CA ALA A 805 -27.42 44.26 -18.47
C ALA A 805 -27.35 43.95 -16.96
N ALA A 806 -26.97 42.73 -16.58
CA ALA A 806 -26.76 42.35 -15.19
C ALA A 806 -25.59 43.11 -14.53
N MET A 807 -24.49 43.33 -15.27
CA MET A 807 -23.40 44.19 -14.81
C MET A 807 -23.87 45.66 -14.65
N ARG A 808 -24.61 46.20 -15.63
CA ARG A 808 -25.21 47.53 -15.51
C ARG A 808 -26.10 47.67 -14.27
N ALA A 809 -27.05 46.77 -14.08
CA ALA A 809 -27.97 46.79 -12.93
C ALA A 809 -27.23 46.75 -11.57
N VAL A 810 -26.17 45.94 -11.44
CA VAL A 810 -25.38 45.85 -10.21
C VAL A 810 -24.61 47.14 -9.90
N TYR A 811 -24.13 47.86 -10.92
CA TYR A 811 -23.46 49.15 -10.75
C TYR A 811 -24.45 50.30 -10.50
N GLU A 812 -25.60 50.29 -11.18
CA GLU A 812 -26.55 51.41 -11.22
C GLU A 812 -27.58 51.35 -10.07
N ASN A 813 -27.91 50.15 -9.56
CA ASN A 813 -28.85 49.93 -8.46
C ASN A 813 -28.14 49.36 -7.21
N PRO A 814 -27.19 50.07 -6.56
CA PRO A 814 -26.39 49.51 -5.46
C PRO A 814 -27.23 49.06 -4.24
N ALA A 815 -28.38 49.69 -4.00
CA ALA A 815 -29.31 49.28 -2.93
C ALA A 815 -29.96 47.92 -3.21
N GLU A 816 -30.34 47.66 -4.47
CA GLU A 816 -30.86 46.35 -4.90
C GLU A 816 -29.76 45.29 -4.85
N ALA A 817 -28.56 45.62 -5.35
CA ALA A 817 -27.41 44.74 -5.34
C ALA A 817 -27.04 44.30 -3.91
N GLN A 818 -27.01 45.24 -2.96
CA GLN A 818 -26.79 44.95 -1.55
C GLN A 818 -27.92 44.11 -0.93
N ALA A 819 -29.19 44.42 -1.24
CA ALA A 819 -30.33 43.64 -0.74
C ALA A 819 -30.28 42.17 -1.19
N ARG A 820 -29.98 41.90 -2.47
CA ARG A 820 -29.78 40.52 -2.97
C ARG A 820 -28.58 39.85 -2.30
N ALA A 821 -27.48 40.58 -2.10
CA ALA A 821 -26.28 40.06 -1.43
C ALA A 821 -26.51 39.71 0.06
N GLU A 822 -27.39 40.43 0.75
CA GLU A 822 -27.78 40.12 2.12
C GLU A 822 -28.76 38.94 2.20
N ALA A 823 -29.74 38.85 1.29
CA ALA A 823 -30.60 37.69 1.15
C ALA A 823 -29.77 36.42 0.85
N ALA A 824 -28.77 36.53 -0.02
CA ALA A 824 -27.83 35.47 -0.34
C ALA A 824 -27.04 35.01 0.91
N ALA A 825 -26.43 35.94 1.66
CA ALA A 825 -25.70 35.61 2.88
C ALA A 825 -26.58 34.91 3.93
N GLN A 826 -27.83 35.37 4.10
CA GLN A 826 -28.81 34.75 5.00
C GLN A 826 -29.18 33.33 4.54
N GLN A 827 -29.44 33.12 3.25
CA GLN A 827 -29.72 31.79 2.69
C GLN A 827 -28.55 30.83 2.88
N VAL A 828 -27.32 31.29 2.61
CA VAL A 828 -26.10 30.48 2.74
C VAL A 828 -25.86 30.08 4.21
N ALA A 829 -25.93 31.02 5.15
CA ALA A 829 -25.80 30.72 6.57
C ALA A 829 -26.88 29.73 7.07
N ARG A 830 -28.13 29.88 6.60
CA ARG A 830 -29.28 29.03 6.98
C ARG A 830 -29.21 27.62 6.42
N ALA A 831 -28.80 27.46 5.16
CA ALA A 831 -28.96 26.21 4.39
C ALA A 831 -27.66 25.47 4.05
N PHE A 832 -26.52 26.16 4.02
CA PHE A 832 -25.23 25.62 3.58
C PHE A 832 -24.13 25.68 4.65
N SER A 833 -24.41 26.17 5.86
CA SER A 833 -23.48 26.06 6.99
C SER A 833 -23.23 24.59 7.37
N PRO A 834 -22.07 24.24 7.97
CA PRO A 834 -21.77 22.87 8.37
C PRO A 834 -22.85 22.21 9.24
N ALA A 835 -23.50 22.96 10.14
CA ALA A 835 -24.62 22.46 10.93
C ALA A 835 -25.90 22.21 10.10
N ALA A 836 -26.14 22.97 9.03
CA ALA A 836 -27.30 22.79 8.16
C ALA A 836 -27.16 21.54 7.27
N ILE A 837 -25.98 21.36 6.67
CA ILE A 837 -25.66 20.18 5.85
C ILE A 837 -25.46 18.94 6.73
N GLY A 838 -24.83 19.10 7.90
CA GLY A 838 -24.67 18.02 8.89
C GLY A 838 -25.99 17.38 9.31
N ARG A 839 -27.07 18.15 9.47
CA ARG A 839 -28.41 17.59 9.73
C ARG A 839 -28.95 16.74 8.57
N ARG A 840 -28.64 17.09 7.32
CA ARG A 840 -29.01 16.29 6.13
C ARG A 840 -28.21 14.99 6.08
N TYR A 841 -26.91 15.08 6.32
CA TYR A 841 -26.01 13.92 6.37
C TYR A 841 -26.46 12.96 7.47
N ALA A 842 -26.68 13.44 8.69
CA ALA A 842 -27.19 12.64 9.81
C ALA A 842 -28.50 11.97 9.44
N ALA A 843 -29.52 12.70 8.97
CA ALA A 843 -30.81 12.12 8.61
C ALA A 843 -30.73 11.00 7.55
N ARG A 844 -29.78 11.06 6.60
CA ARG A 844 -29.56 9.95 5.66
C ARG A 844 -28.74 8.82 6.28
N LEU A 845 -27.72 9.13 7.09
CA LEU A 845 -26.91 8.14 7.82
C LEU A 845 -27.75 7.35 8.83
N ASP A 846 -28.63 7.99 9.59
CA ASP A 846 -29.59 7.33 10.50
C ASP A 846 -30.49 6.34 9.74
N ALA A 847 -30.93 6.70 8.53
CA ALA A 847 -31.70 5.81 7.67
C ALA A 847 -30.87 4.63 7.13
N ILE A 848 -29.58 4.84 6.82
CA ILE A 848 -28.65 3.77 6.40
C ILE A 848 -28.32 2.85 7.59
N GLU A 849 -28.01 3.40 8.76
CA GLU A 849 -27.72 2.64 9.99
C GLU A 849 -28.93 1.81 10.42
N ALA A 850 -30.16 2.32 10.26
CA ALA A 850 -31.39 1.55 10.43
C ALA A 850 -31.60 0.45 9.37
N GLN A 851 -31.17 0.67 8.12
CA GLN A 851 -31.20 -0.35 7.05
C GLN A 851 -30.14 -1.44 7.22
N LEU A 852 -29.01 -1.15 7.89
CA LEU A 852 -27.90 -2.08 8.14
C LEU A 852 -28.00 -2.81 9.50
N GLY A 853 -28.97 -2.44 10.33
CA GLY A 853 -29.26 -3.03 11.63
C GLY A 853 -30.56 -3.84 11.70
N ALA A 854 -31.26 -4.01 10.58
CA ALA A 854 -32.52 -4.74 10.42
C ALA A 854 -32.33 -6.06 9.65
#